data_AF-A0A6B8RPB7-F1
#
_entry.id   AF-A0A6B8RPB7-F1
#
_cell.length_a   1.000
_cell.length_b   1.000
_cell.length_c   1.000
_cell.angle_alpha   90.00
_cell.angle_beta   90.00
_cell.angle_gamma   90.00
#
_symmetry.space_group_name_H-M   'P 1'
#
loop_
_entity.id
_entity.type
_entity.pdbx_description
1 polymer ?
#
loop_
_entity_poly.entity_id
_entity_poly.type
_entity_poly.pdbx_seq_one_letter_code
_entity_poly.pdbx_strand_id
1 'polypeptide(L)'
;MRAPTIFKTLGLLMLLVFLIVGCSAMKSGMKKQQGAGSQSSLNSPTQTAALQVKSEEWQTPTKDWELWRLGQADGEAQKSVSTGIAAQNILDAGMNAAQNADLNLQYTLKKIPANGVLFHVKINNASKAIPQMAVFSNQQLSGIIQIAGVEGADASSAFHKTYELYIPKEMLKLGANELKLQAIRCLYCSASESKYLWWTWDELGMTVLNAPAQEPIHGSYIQTGTNVNNNQYYYDDAAVMHLPYVMKWLGIAYSGNIMRTGCASNIGKSCEAIDSYYETLKDYNMQAVSFHLFTGNVKLKADGSLSDVAQQTLKSYLEEYGSSFQYYEVDNEPGLFNRSKAVDLAVAEWLNKNRAKYAPSLKIVAPGWSYSSTYAAKSCKNQIEGESLKCGDPDGWERDPKQRMELEYITDLTNGHSYGDSYSDSQGGSLVENIKSFSGAADGLPKPMLNTEFGTSDTHKDKAIYGASQKYSAIFDRIFRAHVGFADMFVQHAAFFPDFSLFKTGYNLENHNPAKTEIYYNQPDTDSRVGVMRRLNLAYATHGKPLAYQLDNKADLADKLVYFRAVDTSKLQPLPVTNAVSNKILLNFVNFDTTTQVMDVKVTMPKAATYEGERFGKGDTYEAARSYVTGLKASPEINIKETLAPGESVQYILQLSEGTVVKPPSWVSASPGKKQSIQLNWLESEGAHGYNIKRGLSPNGPFEAIAENISTTSYLDNKTEYNTHYYYVIQAVGAEGVSAIAEITTSDLKPLDRTNWQMSSNTVGTNYKGAIDDNKHTRWDTGAHQVPDQYFQIDLGIAKPIERITMDSADSLYDFPKSYEVFTSEDDIHWTGPMAAGEGTRLVTVVSFPPKLARYVKIIQKGYAGKFWSIHDLQIYAKAYE
;
A
#
# COMPACT_ATOMS: atom_id res chain seq x y z
N MET A 1 46.02 -10.79 14.79
CA MET A 1 46.82 -11.98 15.17
C MET A 1 46.62 -12.18 16.67
N ARG A 2 46.15 -13.28 17.26
CA ARG A 2 45.89 -14.67 16.89
C ARG A 2 44.56 -15.10 17.53
N ALA A 3 43.86 -16.03 16.89
CA ALA A 3 42.71 -16.78 17.40
C ALA A 3 43.16 -18.18 17.91
N PRO A 4 42.30 -19.22 18.09
CA PRO A 4 41.58 -19.59 19.32
C PRO A 4 41.72 -21.11 19.68
N THR A 5 40.95 -21.62 20.65
CA THR A 5 40.76 -23.07 20.95
C THR A 5 39.28 -23.30 21.34
N ILE A 6 38.40 -23.93 20.54
CA ILE A 6 38.19 -25.36 20.17
C ILE A 6 37.67 -26.23 21.33
N PHE A 7 36.45 -26.79 21.22
CA PHE A 7 36.22 -28.24 21.02
C PHE A 7 34.78 -28.63 20.65
N LYS A 8 34.71 -29.74 19.90
CA LYS A 8 33.62 -30.39 19.17
C LYS A 8 33.18 -31.69 19.88
N THR A 9 31.87 -31.97 19.85
CA THR A 9 31.15 -33.25 19.60
C THR A 9 31.61 -34.62 20.15
N LEU A 10 30.65 -35.41 20.69
CA LEU A 10 30.11 -36.74 20.27
C LEU A 10 29.79 -37.70 21.45
N GLY A 11 28.69 -38.49 21.36
CA GLY A 11 28.52 -39.73 22.16
C GLY A 11 27.06 -40.15 22.43
N LEU A 12 26.71 -41.41 22.16
CA LEU A 12 25.37 -41.94 21.87
C LEU A 12 25.01 -43.17 22.75
N LEU A 13 23.71 -43.35 23.04
CA LEU A 13 22.91 -44.62 23.07
C LEU A 13 22.76 -45.53 24.34
N MET A 14 21.53 -46.12 24.40
CA MET A 14 21.00 -47.38 25.03
C MET A 14 20.18 -47.26 26.36
N LEU A 15 19.05 -47.94 26.65
CA LEU A 15 18.13 -48.90 25.95
C LEU A 15 16.83 -49.24 26.79
N LEU A 16 15.80 -49.86 26.14
CA LEU A 16 14.64 -50.73 26.61
C LEU A 16 13.24 -50.09 26.88
N VAL A 17 12.06 -50.45 26.31
CA VAL A 17 11.35 -51.63 25.66
C VAL A 17 10.39 -52.43 26.58
N PHE A 18 9.08 -52.51 26.22
CA PHE A 18 8.09 -53.64 26.31
C PHE A 18 6.79 -53.31 25.50
N LEU A 19 6.49 -53.94 24.33
CA LEU A 19 5.48 -55.02 23.97
C LEU A 19 3.97 -54.68 24.17
N ILE A 20 3.06 -54.55 23.16
CA ILE A 20 2.39 -55.43 22.13
C ILE A 20 1.44 -56.53 22.66
N VAL A 21 0.14 -56.53 22.24
CA VAL A 21 -0.61 -57.57 21.47
C VAL A 21 -2.12 -57.24 21.39
N GLY A 22 -2.72 -57.43 20.20
CA GLY A 22 -4.18 -57.62 20.05
C GLY A 22 -4.72 -57.48 18.62
N CYS A 23 -4.62 -58.54 17.79
CA CYS A 23 -5.20 -58.66 16.45
C CYS A 23 -6.26 -59.78 16.44
N SER A 24 -7.35 -59.64 15.68
CA SER A 24 -8.14 -60.76 15.13
C SER A 24 -8.98 -60.33 13.94
N ALA A 25 -8.96 -61.18 12.92
CA ALA A 25 -9.51 -61.00 11.58
C ALA A 25 -10.80 -61.83 11.39
N MET A 26 -11.58 -61.52 10.34
CA MET A 26 -12.29 -62.56 9.59
C MET A 26 -12.48 -62.17 8.11
N LYS A 27 -12.18 -63.14 7.24
CA LYS A 27 -12.23 -63.13 5.76
C LYS A 27 -13.59 -63.62 5.26
N SER A 28 -13.95 -63.24 4.02
CA SER A 28 -14.06 -64.13 2.83
C SER A 28 -15.20 -63.76 1.87
N GLY A 29 -14.96 -63.93 0.57
CA GLY A 29 -16.01 -63.91 -0.46
C GLY A 29 -15.57 -63.43 -1.85
N MET A 30 -14.71 -64.17 -2.55
CA MET A 30 -14.46 -64.01 -4.00
C MET A 30 -15.61 -64.59 -4.83
N LYS A 31 -15.94 -63.97 -5.98
CA LYS A 31 -16.18 -64.68 -7.25
C LYS A 31 -15.80 -63.82 -8.46
N LYS A 32 -15.04 -64.45 -9.37
CA LYS A 32 -14.56 -63.99 -10.68
C LYS A 32 -15.70 -63.98 -11.72
N GLN A 33 -15.57 -63.12 -12.74
CA GLN A 33 -15.58 -63.59 -14.14
C GLN A 33 -14.81 -62.62 -15.07
N GLN A 34 -14.16 -63.22 -16.06
CA GLN A 34 -13.23 -62.65 -17.05
C GLN A 34 -13.95 -62.25 -18.35
N GLY A 35 -13.27 -61.42 -19.16
CA GLY A 35 -13.44 -61.30 -20.62
C GLY A 35 -12.80 -60.00 -21.13
N ALA A 36 -11.50 -60.00 -21.49
CA ALA A 36 -10.95 -60.19 -22.85
C ALA A 36 -11.08 -58.95 -23.77
N GLY A 37 -10.00 -58.18 -23.94
CA GLY A 37 -9.31 -57.98 -25.24
C GLY A 37 -9.43 -56.50 -25.64
N SER A 38 -8.47 -55.78 -26.23
CA SER A 38 -7.28 -56.13 -27.01
C SER A 38 -6.30 -54.94 -26.99
N GLN A 39 -5.01 -55.23 -27.22
CA GLN A 39 -3.95 -54.26 -27.49
C GLN A 39 -4.17 -53.56 -28.84
N SER A 40 -3.81 -52.28 -28.96
CA SER A 40 -2.95 -51.83 -30.06
C SER A 40 -2.23 -50.53 -29.72
N SER A 41 -0.92 -50.57 -29.91
CA SER A 41 0.03 -49.46 -29.96
C SER A 41 -0.17 -48.60 -31.22
N LEU A 42 0.16 -47.30 -31.17
CA LEU A 42 1.19 -46.65 -32.03
C LEU A 42 1.03 -45.12 -32.07
N ASN A 43 2.15 -44.45 -31.80
CA ASN A 43 2.73 -43.26 -32.44
C ASN A 43 1.85 -42.09 -32.94
N SER A 44 2.27 -40.89 -32.50
CA SER A 44 2.08 -39.57 -33.11
C SER A 44 2.56 -39.54 -34.58
N PRO A 45 2.09 -38.62 -35.47
CA PRO A 45 2.42 -37.19 -35.37
C PRO A 45 1.32 -36.18 -35.80
N THR A 46 1.58 -34.94 -35.39
CA THR A 46 1.03 -33.65 -35.87
C THR A 46 0.75 -33.60 -37.38
N GLN A 47 -0.45 -33.15 -37.77
CA GLN A 47 -0.75 -32.68 -39.13
C GLN A 47 -1.54 -31.36 -39.10
N THR A 48 -0.86 -30.29 -39.51
CA THR A 48 -1.42 -29.09 -40.13
C THR A 48 -1.96 -29.44 -41.53
N ALA A 49 -3.20 -29.09 -41.83
CA ALA A 49 -3.75 -29.14 -43.19
C ALA A 49 -4.41 -27.81 -43.56
N ALA A 50 -3.92 -27.21 -44.64
CA ALA A 50 -4.51 -26.03 -45.30
C ALA A 50 -5.34 -26.50 -46.51
N LEU A 51 -6.52 -25.90 -46.73
CA LEU A 51 -7.33 -26.07 -47.94
C LEU A 51 -7.86 -24.70 -48.38
N GLN A 52 -7.59 -24.33 -49.64
CA GLN A 52 -8.06 -23.11 -50.28
C GLN A 52 -9.36 -23.35 -51.05
N VAL A 53 -10.29 -22.40 -50.99
CA VAL A 53 -11.36 -22.22 -51.99
C VAL A 53 -11.53 -20.72 -52.29
N LYS A 54 -11.73 -20.40 -53.58
CA LYS A 54 -11.79 -19.05 -54.16
C LYS A 54 -13.15 -18.37 -54.00
N SER A 55 -13.06 -17.04 -54.04
CA SER A 55 -14.04 -15.96 -53.88
C SER A 55 -15.16 -15.88 -54.92
N GLU A 56 -16.32 -15.32 -54.53
CA GLU A 56 -17.02 -14.31 -55.34
C GLU A 56 -18.03 -13.45 -54.52
N GLU A 57 -17.89 -12.13 -54.75
CA GLU A 57 -18.76 -10.95 -54.65
C GLU A 57 -19.62 -10.55 -53.42
N TRP A 58 -19.53 -9.24 -53.18
CA TRP A 58 -20.00 -8.45 -52.05
C TRP A 58 -21.16 -7.55 -52.48
N GLN A 59 -22.21 -7.44 -51.66
CA GLN A 59 -23.07 -6.26 -51.61
C GLN A 59 -23.41 -5.92 -50.15
N THR A 60 -23.11 -4.67 -49.76
CA THR A 60 -23.50 -3.98 -48.51
C THR A 60 -25.02 -3.82 -48.40
N PRO A 61 -25.65 -3.84 -47.19
CA PRO A 61 -25.97 -2.56 -46.53
C PRO A 61 -26.16 -2.53 -44.97
N THR A 62 -25.80 -1.37 -44.38
CA THR A 62 -26.47 -0.59 -43.30
C THR A 62 -26.89 -1.23 -41.96
N LYS A 63 -26.01 -1.21 -40.96
CA LYS A 63 -26.18 -0.72 -39.55
C LYS A 63 -24.95 -1.15 -38.75
N ASP A 64 -24.18 -0.18 -38.28
CA ASP A 64 -22.84 -0.37 -37.70
C ASP A 64 -22.86 -0.97 -36.28
N TRP A 65 -22.66 -2.28 -36.18
CA TRP A 65 -21.95 -2.96 -35.08
C TRP A 65 -21.72 -4.42 -35.49
N GLU A 66 -20.46 -4.89 -35.47
CA GLU A 66 -20.15 -6.32 -35.55
C GLU A 66 -19.54 -6.75 -34.22
N LEU A 67 -20.36 -7.37 -33.38
CA LEU A 67 -19.94 -8.09 -32.17
C LEU A 67 -19.50 -9.49 -32.62
N TRP A 68 -18.25 -9.86 -32.38
CA TRP A 68 -17.76 -11.21 -32.67
C TRP A 68 -18.10 -12.12 -31.48
N ARG A 69 -19.30 -12.73 -31.47
CA ARG A 69 -19.66 -13.72 -30.43
C ARG A 69 -19.06 -15.08 -30.77
N LEU A 70 -18.09 -15.51 -29.98
CA LEU A 70 -17.53 -16.85 -30.05
C LEU A 70 -18.11 -17.69 -28.89
N GLY A 71 -18.80 -18.81 -29.21
CA GLY A 71 -19.12 -19.86 -28.22
C GLY A 71 -20.58 -20.09 -27.78
N GLN A 72 -21.58 -20.10 -28.66
CA GLN A 72 -22.92 -20.64 -28.31
C GLN A 72 -23.29 -21.89 -29.12
N ALA A 73 -23.87 -22.87 -28.42
CA ALA A 73 -24.63 -23.99 -29.00
C ALA A 73 -26.13 -23.67 -28.90
N ASP A 74 -26.81 -23.67 -30.04
CA ASP A 74 -28.25 -23.72 -30.32
C ASP A 74 -29.22 -22.81 -29.53
N GLY A 75 -29.79 -21.85 -30.27
CA GLY A 75 -31.02 -21.12 -29.94
C GLY A 75 -31.29 -20.03 -30.98
N GLU A 76 -32.31 -20.22 -31.81
CA GLU A 76 -32.60 -19.45 -33.03
C GLU A 76 -32.48 -17.92 -32.91
N ALA A 77 -31.49 -17.34 -33.59
CA ALA A 77 -31.60 -16.05 -34.28
C ALA A 77 -30.48 -15.92 -35.33
N GLN A 78 -30.86 -15.87 -36.60
CA GLN A 78 -29.95 -15.67 -37.74
C GLN A 78 -29.12 -14.38 -37.62
N LYS A 79 -27.81 -14.48 -37.86
CA LYS A 79 -27.11 -13.76 -38.94
C LYS A 79 -25.67 -14.26 -39.10
N SER A 80 -25.41 -14.79 -40.30
CA SER A 80 -24.13 -15.32 -40.77
C SER A 80 -23.04 -14.25 -40.81
N VAL A 81 -21.88 -14.54 -40.21
CA VAL A 81 -20.62 -13.86 -40.50
C VAL A 81 -19.80 -14.75 -41.43
N SER A 82 -19.32 -14.20 -42.56
CA SER A 82 -18.31 -14.85 -43.41
C SER A 82 -16.94 -14.70 -42.78
N THR A 83 -16.73 -15.43 -41.69
CA THR A 83 -15.40 -15.58 -41.12
C THR A 83 -14.72 -16.76 -41.80
N GLY A 84 -13.43 -16.64 -42.09
CA GLY A 84 -12.58 -17.80 -42.34
C GLY A 84 -12.36 -18.65 -41.08
N ILE A 85 -13.26 -18.60 -40.09
CA ILE A 85 -13.29 -19.53 -38.96
C ILE A 85 -14.16 -20.68 -39.44
N ALA A 86 -13.53 -21.80 -39.80
CA ALA A 86 -14.25 -23.00 -40.19
C ALA A 86 -15.28 -23.35 -39.11
N ALA A 87 -16.52 -23.61 -39.54
CA ALA A 87 -17.68 -23.95 -38.70
C ALA A 87 -17.57 -25.30 -37.95
N GLN A 88 -16.36 -25.79 -37.67
CA GLN A 88 -16.13 -27.12 -37.09
C GLN A 88 -15.51 -27.14 -35.69
N ASN A 89 -15.15 -26.01 -35.09
CA ASN A 89 -14.60 -26.01 -33.73
C ASN A 89 -15.50 -25.22 -32.78
N ILE A 90 -16.31 -25.94 -31.99
CA ILE A 90 -16.85 -25.41 -30.74
C ILE A 90 -15.64 -25.00 -29.90
N LEU A 91 -15.52 -23.71 -29.58
CA LEU A 91 -14.52 -23.26 -28.62
C LEU A 91 -14.83 -23.89 -27.27
N ASP A 92 -13.80 -24.40 -26.58
CA ASP A 92 -13.95 -24.88 -25.21
C ASP A 92 -14.64 -23.80 -24.37
N ALA A 93 -15.57 -24.20 -23.51
CA ALA A 93 -16.33 -23.29 -22.64
C ALA A 93 -15.48 -22.64 -21.54
N GLY A 94 -14.15 -22.60 -21.69
CA GLY A 94 -13.19 -22.14 -20.70
C GLY A 94 -11.75 -22.56 -20.99
N MET A 95 -10.84 -22.14 -20.12
CA MET A 95 -9.42 -22.52 -20.15
C MET A 95 -8.97 -23.05 -18.79
N ASN A 96 -7.97 -23.93 -18.83
CA ASN A 96 -7.30 -24.50 -17.68
C ASN A 96 -5.80 -24.63 -17.98
N ALA A 97 -4.95 -24.00 -17.17
CA ALA A 97 -3.51 -23.99 -17.38
C ALA A 97 -2.84 -25.38 -17.36
N ALA A 98 -3.51 -26.42 -16.82
CA ALA A 98 -3.02 -27.80 -16.83
C ALA A 98 -3.47 -28.62 -18.05
N GLN A 99 -4.49 -28.17 -18.80
CA GLN A 99 -5.10 -28.94 -19.89
C GLN A 99 -4.99 -28.22 -21.24
N ASN A 100 -5.37 -26.94 -21.28
CA ASN A 100 -5.41 -26.08 -22.46
C ASN A 100 -4.95 -24.67 -22.07
N ALA A 101 -3.65 -24.54 -21.78
CA ALA A 101 -3.05 -23.30 -21.28
C ALA A 101 -3.03 -22.16 -22.30
N ASP A 102 -3.09 -22.47 -23.60
CA ASP A 102 -3.07 -21.50 -24.68
C ASP A 102 -4.28 -21.67 -25.59
N LEU A 103 -4.88 -20.55 -26.01
CA LEU A 103 -5.88 -20.48 -27.07
C LEU A 103 -5.40 -19.48 -28.12
N ASN A 104 -5.23 -19.93 -29.36
CA ASN A 104 -4.79 -19.09 -30.48
C ASN A 104 -5.94 -18.91 -31.47
N LEU A 105 -6.31 -17.66 -31.71
CA LEU A 105 -7.36 -17.25 -32.62
C LEU A 105 -6.74 -16.46 -33.78
N GLN A 106 -7.11 -16.82 -35.00
CA GLN A 106 -6.66 -16.13 -36.21
C GLN A 106 -7.83 -15.37 -36.82
N TYR A 107 -7.60 -14.14 -37.24
CA TYR A 107 -8.60 -13.30 -37.89
C TYR A 107 -7.96 -12.41 -38.95
N THR A 108 -8.75 -11.85 -39.86
CA THR A 108 -8.22 -11.00 -40.95
C THR A 108 -8.84 -9.61 -40.90
N LEU A 109 -8.00 -8.57 -40.96
CA LEU A 109 -8.42 -7.18 -41.02
C LEU A 109 -8.24 -6.62 -42.42
N LYS A 110 -9.32 -6.11 -43.03
CA LYS A 110 -9.27 -5.36 -44.31
C LYS A 110 -8.79 -3.93 -44.14
N LYS A 111 -8.88 -3.40 -42.93
CA LYS A 111 -8.43 -2.08 -42.51
C LYS A 111 -8.10 -2.14 -41.03
N ILE A 112 -7.07 -1.43 -40.61
CA ILE A 112 -6.74 -1.29 -39.19
C ILE A 112 -7.75 -0.33 -38.55
N PRO A 113 -8.47 -0.76 -37.48
CA PRO A 113 -9.33 0.11 -36.68
C PRO A 113 -8.61 1.37 -36.20
N ALA A 114 -9.16 2.55 -36.51
CA ALA A 114 -8.48 3.83 -36.26
C ALA A 114 -8.22 4.13 -34.78
N ASN A 115 -9.01 3.54 -33.88
CA ASN A 115 -8.91 3.72 -32.44
C ASN A 115 -8.51 2.42 -31.71
N GLY A 116 -8.17 1.36 -32.43
CA GLY A 116 -7.95 0.02 -31.86
C GLY A 116 -9.26 -0.75 -31.65
N VAL A 117 -9.18 -1.80 -30.84
CA VAL A 117 -10.31 -2.69 -30.51
C VAL A 117 -10.39 -2.91 -29.01
N LEU A 118 -11.57 -3.31 -28.54
CA LEU A 118 -11.81 -3.75 -27.18
C LEU A 118 -12.05 -5.26 -27.20
N PHE A 119 -11.16 -6.02 -26.58
CA PHE A 119 -11.39 -7.43 -26.28
C PHE A 119 -12.34 -7.52 -25.08
N HIS A 120 -13.31 -8.42 -25.12
CA HIS A 120 -14.26 -8.65 -24.02
C HIS A 120 -14.43 -10.14 -23.76
N VAL A 121 -14.50 -10.51 -22.48
CA VAL A 121 -14.76 -11.88 -22.04
C VAL A 121 -15.70 -11.87 -20.84
N LYS A 122 -16.80 -12.61 -20.94
CA LYS A 122 -17.76 -12.78 -19.83
C LYS A 122 -17.45 -14.09 -19.11
N ILE A 123 -16.83 -13.98 -17.94
CA ILE A 123 -16.48 -15.12 -17.11
C ILE A 123 -17.73 -15.58 -16.35
N ASN A 124 -18.01 -16.87 -16.45
CA ASN A 124 -19.16 -17.50 -15.82
C ASN A 124 -18.78 -18.12 -14.46
N ASN A 125 -17.68 -18.86 -14.41
CA ASN A 125 -17.12 -19.38 -13.17
C ASN A 125 -15.59 -19.40 -13.24
N ALA A 126 -14.93 -19.31 -12.08
CA ALA A 126 -13.48 -19.35 -12.00
C ALA A 126 -13.03 -19.88 -10.64
N SER A 127 -11.84 -20.47 -10.63
CA SER A 127 -11.21 -20.91 -9.37
C SER A 127 -10.94 -19.73 -8.43
N LYS A 128 -11.07 -19.97 -7.12
CA LYS A 128 -10.63 -19.02 -6.09
C LYS A 128 -9.13 -18.70 -6.06
N ALA A 129 -8.32 -19.42 -6.84
CA ALA A 129 -6.88 -19.20 -6.94
C ALA A 129 -6.49 -17.93 -7.72
N ILE A 130 -7.47 -17.17 -8.25
CA ILE A 130 -7.27 -15.96 -9.06
C ILE A 130 -6.51 -16.28 -10.35
N PRO A 131 -7.16 -16.96 -11.32
CA PRO A 131 -6.56 -17.19 -12.63
C PRO A 131 -6.20 -15.89 -13.35
N GLN A 132 -5.19 -15.97 -14.20
CA GLN A 132 -4.66 -14.84 -14.95
C GLN A 132 -4.64 -15.17 -16.44
N MET A 133 -5.25 -14.31 -17.24
CA MET A 133 -5.28 -14.46 -18.69
C MET A 133 -4.39 -13.39 -19.34
N ALA A 134 -3.22 -13.79 -19.81
CA ALA A 134 -2.41 -12.94 -20.69
C ALA A 134 -3.04 -12.92 -22.09
N VAL A 135 -3.20 -11.72 -22.64
CA VAL A 135 -3.80 -11.46 -23.96
C VAL A 135 -2.72 -10.87 -24.84
N PHE A 136 -2.33 -11.61 -25.87
CA PHE A 136 -1.34 -11.18 -26.85
C PHE A 136 -2.02 -10.87 -28.18
N SER A 137 -1.65 -9.74 -28.78
CA SER A 137 -2.03 -9.38 -30.15
C SER A 137 -0.77 -9.38 -31.02
N ASN A 138 -0.73 -10.26 -32.03
CA ASN A 138 0.44 -10.42 -32.91
C ASN A 138 1.76 -10.55 -32.12
N GLN A 139 1.78 -11.48 -31.15
CA GLN A 139 2.92 -11.78 -30.25
C GLN A 139 3.35 -10.65 -29.31
N GLN A 140 2.66 -9.51 -29.27
CA GLN A 140 2.89 -8.47 -28.28
C GLN A 140 1.86 -8.61 -27.16
N LEU A 141 2.30 -8.55 -25.89
CA LEU A 141 1.39 -8.55 -24.75
C LEU A 141 0.55 -7.28 -24.82
N SER A 142 -0.75 -7.44 -25.06
CA SER A 142 -1.69 -6.36 -24.89
C SER A 142 -1.89 -6.16 -23.39
N GLY A 143 -2.21 -7.23 -22.63
CA GLY A 143 -2.38 -7.18 -21.18
C GLY A 143 -2.61 -8.47 -20.45
N ILE A 144 -2.86 -8.38 -19.14
CA ILE A 144 -3.18 -9.55 -18.29
C ILE A 144 -4.45 -9.26 -17.50
N ILE A 145 -5.52 -10.00 -17.78
CA ILE A 145 -6.79 -9.91 -17.04
C ILE A 145 -6.67 -10.74 -15.76
N GLN A 146 -7.00 -10.12 -14.61
CA GLN A 146 -7.10 -10.79 -13.32
C GLN A 146 -8.53 -11.27 -13.11
N ILE A 147 -8.74 -12.58 -13.00
CA ILE A 147 -10.07 -13.16 -12.94
C ILE A 147 -10.39 -13.53 -11.50
N ALA A 148 -11.31 -12.79 -10.87
CA ALA A 148 -11.85 -13.17 -9.58
C ALA A 148 -12.76 -14.39 -9.71
N GLY A 149 -12.65 -15.30 -8.75
CA GLY A 149 -13.42 -16.54 -8.71
C GLY A 149 -13.66 -17.01 -7.28
N VAL A 150 -14.70 -17.81 -7.10
CA VAL A 150 -15.07 -18.39 -5.80
C VAL A 150 -15.18 -19.92 -5.84
N GLU A 151 -14.97 -20.57 -7.00
CA GLU A 151 -15.06 -22.03 -7.06
C GLU A 151 -13.95 -22.66 -6.18
N GLY A 152 -14.37 -23.59 -5.33
CA GLY A 152 -13.55 -24.18 -4.28
C GLY A 152 -13.61 -23.43 -2.96
N ALA A 153 -14.30 -22.30 -2.89
CA ALA A 153 -14.90 -21.78 -1.66
C ALA A 153 -16.31 -22.38 -1.53
N ASP A 154 -16.82 -22.54 -0.31
CA ASP A 154 -18.20 -22.99 -0.04
C ASP A 154 -19.19 -21.84 -0.32
N ALA A 155 -19.11 -21.26 -1.51
CA ALA A 155 -19.98 -20.21 -1.99
C ALA A 155 -21.16 -20.85 -2.73
N SER A 156 -22.38 -20.45 -2.38
CA SER A 156 -23.61 -21.01 -2.98
C SER A 156 -23.88 -20.51 -4.40
N SER A 157 -23.08 -19.57 -4.92
CA SER A 157 -23.28 -18.93 -6.22
C SER A 157 -21.96 -18.51 -6.84
N ALA A 158 -21.86 -18.63 -8.18
CA ALA A 158 -20.69 -18.20 -8.93
C ALA A 158 -20.58 -16.67 -8.99
N PHE A 159 -19.36 -16.17 -9.22
CA PHE A 159 -19.11 -14.76 -9.50
C PHE A 159 -19.00 -14.56 -11.00
N HIS A 160 -20.02 -13.94 -11.59
CA HIS A 160 -20.05 -13.63 -13.02
C HIS A 160 -19.48 -12.23 -13.23
N LYS A 161 -18.54 -12.05 -14.16
CA LYS A 161 -18.03 -10.72 -14.49
C LYS A 161 -17.53 -10.63 -15.93
N THR A 162 -17.89 -9.54 -16.60
CA THR A 162 -17.32 -9.15 -17.88
C THR A 162 -16.03 -8.39 -17.66
N TYR A 163 -14.97 -8.82 -18.33
CA TYR A 163 -13.68 -8.15 -18.34
C TYR A 163 -13.40 -7.62 -19.74
N GLU A 164 -12.88 -6.40 -19.82
CA GLU A 164 -12.55 -5.76 -21.08
C GLU A 164 -11.08 -5.35 -21.14
N LEU A 165 -10.47 -5.44 -22.32
CA LEU A 165 -9.05 -5.13 -22.53
C LEU A 165 -8.87 -4.32 -23.81
N TYR A 166 -8.26 -3.15 -23.68
CA TYR A 166 -7.96 -2.29 -24.83
C TYR A 166 -6.73 -2.81 -25.60
N ILE A 167 -6.92 -3.09 -26.90
CA ILE A 167 -5.83 -3.43 -27.82
C ILE A 167 -5.61 -2.23 -28.77
N PRO A 168 -4.48 -1.51 -28.65
CA PRO A 168 -4.21 -0.35 -29.48
C PRO A 168 -3.95 -0.75 -30.94
N LYS A 169 -4.23 0.18 -31.86
CA LYS A 169 -4.09 -0.08 -33.31
C LYS A 169 -2.67 -0.43 -33.72
N GLU A 170 -1.66 0.02 -32.96
CA GLU A 170 -0.23 -0.21 -33.19
C GLU A 170 0.17 -1.68 -32.96
N MET A 171 -0.69 -2.47 -32.32
CA MET A 171 -0.56 -3.93 -32.17
C MET A 171 -1.32 -4.72 -33.25
N LEU A 172 -2.12 -4.05 -34.09
CA LEU A 172 -2.89 -4.66 -35.17
C LEU A 172 -2.17 -4.48 -36.52
N LYS A 173 -2.43 -5.37 -37.48
CA LYS A 173 -1.88 -5.28 -38.83
C LYS A 173 -2.94 -5.50 -39.92
N LEU A 174 -2.66 -5.03 -41.13
CA LEU A 174 -3.49 -5.35 -42.30
C LEU A 174 -3.34 -6.84 -42.64
N GLY A 175 -4.43 -7.49 -43.05
CA GLY A 175 -4.42 -8.92 -43.37
C GLY A 175 -4.55 -9.81 -42.14
N ALA A 176 -3.81 -10.92 -42.12
CA ALA A 176 -3.89 -11.91 -41.04
C ALA A 176 -3.38 -11.35 -39.71
N ASN A 177 -4.11 -11.57 -38.63
CA ASN A 177 -3.80 -11.20 -37.26
C ASN A 177 -4.00 -12.41 -36.34
N GLU A 178 -3.23 -12.43 -35.27
CA GLU A 178 -3.32 -13.43 -34.21
C GLU A 178 -3.74 -12.77 -32.89
N LEU A 179 -4.69 -13.41 -32.19
CA LEU A 179 -5.01 -13.16 -30.79
C LEU A 179 -4.71 -14.45 -30.02
N LYS A 180 -3.76 -14.39 -29.10
CA LYS A 180 -3.40 -15.51 -28.23
C LYS A 180 -3.81 -15.19 -26.80
N LEU A 181 -4.62 -16.06 -26.22
CA LEU A 181 -4.95 -16.05 -24.80
C LEU A 181 -4.11 -17.11 -24.11
N GLN A 182 -3.52 -16.77 -22.97
CA GLN A 182 -2.66 -17.69 -22.23
C GLN A 182 -3.00 -17.65 -20.74
N ALA A 183 -3.24 -18.82 -20.16
CA ALA A 183 -3.35 -19.00 -18.72
C ALA A 183 -1.95 -19.00 -18.10
N ILE A 184 -1.63 -17.95 -17.34
CA ILE A 184 -0.30 -17.76 -16.75
C ILE A 184 -0.33 -17.97 -15.23
N ARG A 185 0.83 -18.35 -14.69
CA ARG A 185 1.06 -18.55 -13.25
C ARG A 185 1.49 -17.26 -12.57
N CYS A 186 1.38 -17.22 -11.24
CA CYS A 186 2.04 -16.17 -10.47
C CYS A 186 3.56 -16.21 -10.69
N LEU A 187 4.24 -15.05 -10.59
CA LEU A 187 5.68 -14.93 -10.87
C LEU A 187 6.55 -15.93 -10.06
N TYR A 188 6.10 -16.26 -8.85
CA TYR A 188 6.84 -17.12 -7.92
C TYR A 188 6.41 -18.59 -7.97
N CYS A 189 5.34 -18.92 -8.70
CA CYS A 189 4.60 -20.16 -8.58
C CYS A 189 5.11 -21.26 -9.52
N SER A 190 5.19 -22.48 -8.98
CA SER A 190 5.55 -23.69 -9.74
C SER A 190 4.40 -24.18 -10.63
N ALA A 191 4.65 -25.21 -11.45
CA ALA A 191 3.61 -25.88 -12.24
C ALA A 191 2.50 -26.52 -11.37
N SER A 192 2.70 -26.66 -10.05
CA SER A 192 1.68 -27.15 -9.12
C SER A 192 0.44 -26.26 -9.08
N GLU A 193 0.59 -24.96 -9.38
CA GLU A 193 -0.51 -24.00 -9.43
C GLU A 193 -1.46 -24.27 -10.61
N SER A 194 -0.97 -24.79 -11.74
CA SER A 194 -1.70 -24.85 -13.01
C SER A 194 -3.08 -25.51 -12.93
N LYS A 195 -3.26 -26.54 -12.10
CA LYS A 195 -4.55 -27.22 -11.93
C LYS A 195 -5.63 -26.36 -11.25
N TYR A 196 -5.24 -25.25 -10.63
CA TYR A 196 -6.12 -24.28 -9.99
C TYR A 196 -6.34 -23.03 -10.86
N LEU A 197 -5.63 -22.90 -11.98
CA LEU A 197 -5.74 -21.74 -12.87
C LEU A 197 -6.69 -22.07 -14.01
N TRP A 198 -7.98 -22.04 -13.70
CA TRP A 198 -9.02 -22.33 -14.66
C TRP A 198 -10.24 -21.42 -14.48
N TRP A 199 -10.94 -21.20 -15.58
CA TRP A 199 -12.17 -20.44 -15.65
C TRP A 199 -13.03 -20.93 -16.82
N THR A 200 -14.32 -20.60 -16.77
CA THR A 200 -15.28 -20.78 -17.85
C THR A 200 -15.82 -19.43 -18.31
N TRP A 201 -16.28 -19.35 -19.54
CA TRP A 201 -16.89 -18.15 -20.10
C TRP A 201 -18.18 -18.48 -20.84
N ASP A 202 -19.06 -17.48 -20.93
CA ASP A 202 -20.26 -17.55 -21.76
C ASP A 202 -20.08 -16.76 -23.08
N GLU A 203 -19.16 -15.80 -23.09
CA GLU A 203 -18.90 -14.93 -24.23
C GLU A 203 -17.43 -14.56 -24.31
N LEU A 204 -16.91 -14.57 -25.53
CA LEU A 204 -15.58 -14.12 -25.90
C LEU A 204 -15.67 -13.36 -27.23
N GLY A 205 -15.09 -12.17 -27.31
CA GLY A 205 -15.16 -11.38 -28.53
C GLY A 205 -14.25 -10.16 -28.58
N MET A 206 -14.36 -9.40 -29.68
CA MET A 206 -13.72 -8.09 -29.86
C MET A 206 -14.69 -7.12 -30.51
N THR A 207 -14.61 -5.84 -30.13
CA THR A 207 -15.40 -4.75 -30.70
C THR A 207 -14.50 -3.62 -31.18
N VAL A 208 -14.78 -3.06 -32.37
CA VAL A 208 -14.06 -1.88 -32.90
C VAL A 208 -14.43 -0.64 -32.11
N LEU A 209 -13.44 0.15 -31.70
CA LEU A 209 -13.69 1.41 -31.00
C LEU A 209 -14.04 2.54 -31.99
N ASN A 210 -15.23 3.11 -31.82
CA ASN A 210 -15.73 4.22 -32.64
C ASN A 210 -15.14 5.59 -32.25
N ALA A 211 -14.53 5.69 -31.07
CA ALA A 211 -13.82 6.86 -30.58
C ALA A 211 -12.50 6.43 -29.90
N PRO A 212 -11.51 7.33 -29.74
CA PRO A 212 -10.32 7.04 -28.97
C PRO A 212 -10.65 6.55 -27.56
N ALA A 213 -9.93 5.53 -27.10
CA ALA A 213 -10.04 5.05 -25.72
C ALA A 213 -9.78 6.22 -24.75
N GLN A 214 -10.64 6.34 -23.74
CA GLN A 214 -10.49 7.37 -22.70
C GLN A 214 -9.45 6.95 -21.66
N GLU A 215 -9.32 5.64 -21.43
CA GLU A 215 -8.35 5.04 -20.52
C GLU A 215 -7.84 3.70 -21.06
N PRO A 216 -6.64 3.25 -20.67
CA PRO A 216 -6.10 1.96 -21.08
C PRO A 216 -6.62 0.84 -20.17
N ILE A 217 -7.81 0.28 -20.45
CA ILE A 217 -8.44 -0.76 -19.62
C ILE A 217 -7.79 -2.13 -19.80
N HIS A 218 -7.57 -2.86 -18.69
CA HIS A 218 -6.99 -4.20 -18.60
C HIS A 218 -7.75 -5.10 -17.62
N GLY A 219 -8.97 -5.45 -17.98
CA GLY A 219 -9.91 -6.23 -17.19
C GLY A 219 -10.90 -5.35 -16.44
N SER A 220 -10.42 -4.46 -15.58
CA SER A 220 -11.25 -3.51 -14.84
C SER A 220 -10.50 -2.20 -14.60
N TYR A 221 -11.24 -1.08 -14.52
CA TYR A 221 -10.71 0.15 -13.96
C TYR A 221 -10.67 0.00 -12.45
N ILE A 222 -9.50 0.19 -11.84
CA ILE A 222 -9.34 0.12 -10.41
C ILE A 222 -8.58 1.33 -9.89
N GLN A 223 -8.91 1.77 -8.69
CA GLN A 223 -8.17 2.81 -7.97
C GLN A 223 -7.63 2.23 -6.67
N THR A 224 -6.39 2.55 -6.32
CA THR A 224 -5.79 1.98 -5.12
C THR A 224 -4.77 2.90 -4.48
N GLY A 225 -4.52 2.68 -3.19
CA GLY A 225 -3.45 3.35 -2.48
C GLY A 225 -3.16 2.68 -1.15
N THR A 226 -2.84 3.48 -0.15
CA THR A 226 -2.50 3.04 1.20
C THR A 226 -2.97 4.08 2.23
N ASN A 227 -2.54 3.94 3.46
CA ASN A 227 -2.67 4.90 4.54
C ASN A 227 -1.26 5.36 4.97
N VAL A 228 -1.02 6.67 5.00
CA VAL A 228 0.21 7.27 5.52
C VAL A 228 -0.14 8.05 6.78
N ASN A 229 0.28 7.55 7.92
CA ASN A 229 0.13 8.19 9.20
C ASN A 229 1.40 8.02 10.03
N ASN A 230 1.59 8.91 11.00
CA ASN A 230 2.64 8.82 12.00
C ASN A 230 2.09 8.11 13.24
N ASN A 231 2.94 7.36 13.96
CA ASN A 231 2.57 6.68 15.21
C ASN A 231 1.22 5.93 15.13
N GLN A 232 0.95 5.25 14.00
CA GLN A 232 -0.24 4.46 13.66
C GLN A 232 -1.57 5.22 13.44
N TYR A 233 -1.75 6.43 13.98
CA TYR A 233 -3.05 7.11 13.96
C TYR A 233 -3.00 8.62 13.72
N TYR A 234 -1.81 9.22 13.66
CA TYR A 234 -1.66 10.67 13.61
C TYR A 234 -1.47 11.13 12.17
N TYR A 235 -2.35 12.04 11.73
CA TYR A 235 -2.24 12.80 10.50
C TYR A 235 -1.68 14.17 10.87
N ASP A 236 -0.40 14.18 11.21
CA ASP A 236 0.40 15.33 11.62
C ASP A 236 1.28 15.83 10.45
N ASP A 237 2.07 16.87 10.69
CA ASP A 237 2.99 17.43 9.69
C ASP A 237 3.98 16.39 9.16
N ALA A 238 4.34 15.39 9.97
CA ALA A 238 5.22 14.31 9.56
C ALA A 238 4.56 13.36 8.56
N ALA A 239 3.28 13.02 8.77
CA ALA A 239 2.49 12.27 7.80
C ALA A 239 2.34 13.04 6.49
N VAL A 240 2.04 14.34 6.55
CA VAL A 240 1.94 15.24 5.38
C VAL A 240 3.26 15.27 4.60
N MET A 241 4.38 15.39 5.31
CA MET A 241 5.72 15.41 4.73
C MET A 241 6.07 14.11 3.97
N HIS A 242 5.68 12.95 4.49
CA HIS A 242 6.00 11.64 3.89
C HIS A 242 5.04 11.27 2.75
N LEU A 243 3.83 11.81 2.75
CA LEU A 243 2.75 11.44 1.83
C LEU A 243 3.16 11.54 0.34
N PRO A 244 3.74 12.65 -0.17
CA PRO A 244 4.21 12.73 -1.55
C PRO A 244 5.20 11.65 -1.96
N TYR A 245 6.12 11.29 -1.05
CA TYR A 245 7.15 10.30 -1.30
C TYR A 245 6.52 8.91 -1.48
N VAL A 246 5.62 8.54 -0.58
CA VAL A 246 4.89 7.26 -0.65
C VAL A 246 4.07 7.17 -1.93
N MET A 247 3.29 8.20 -2.28
CA MET A 247 2.41 8.16 -3.45
C MET A 247 3.20 8.02 -4.77
N LYS A 248 4.27 8.81 -4.93
CA LYS A 248 5.15 8.72 -6.11
C LYS A 248 5.88 7.39 -6.15
N TRP A 249 6.40 6.92 -5.03
CA TRP A 249 7.14 5.67 -4.99
C TRP A 249 6.26 4.43 -5.16
N LEU A 250 4.99 4.46 -4.80
CA LEU A 250 4.05 3.38 -5.13
C LEU A 250 3.50 3.47 -6.56
N GLY A 251 3.76 4.57 -7.27
CA GLY A 251 3.32 4.79 -8.65
C GLY A 251 1.84 5.12 -8.79
N ILE A 252 1.22 5.69 -7.75
CA ILE A 252 -0.22 5.99 -7.68
C ILE A 252 -0.52 7.49 -7.82
N ALA A 253 0.48 8.35 -7.71
CA ALA A 253 0.31 9.79 -7.84
C ALA A 253 -0.27 10.21 -9.21
N TYR A 254 -0.90 11.39 -9.23
CA TYR A 254 -1.29 12.14 -10.42
C TYR A 254 -2.39 11.55 -11.30
N SER A 255 -3.05 10.47 -10.88
CA SER A 255 -3.99 9.73 -11.72
C SER A 255 -5.29 9.32 -11.04
N GLY A 256 -5.73 10.06 -10.01
CA GLY A 256 -7.05 9.89 -9.41
C GLY A 256 -7.19 8.68 -8.47
N ASN A 257 -6.08 8.09 -8.03
CA ASN A 257 -6.07 7.00 -7.05
C ASN A 257 -6.55 7.45 -5.66
N ILE A 258 -6.82 6.49 -4.77
CA ILE A 258 -7.43 6.76 -3.45
C ILE A 258 -6.50 6.45 -2.28
N MET A 259 -6.52 7.32 -1.27
CA MET A 259 -5.87 7.12 0.02
C MET A 259 -6.90 7.03 1.15
N ARG A 260 -6.60 6.29 2.21
CA ARG A 260 -7.45 6.21 3.40
C ARG A 260 -6.92 7.10 4.53
N THR A 261 -7.83 7.84 5.16
CA THR A 261 -7.57 8.68 6.33
C THR A 261 -8.45 8.26 7.49
N GLY A 262 -7.86 7.87 8.62
CA GLY A 262 -8.54 7.29 9.79
C GLY A 262 -8.26 8.04 11.10
N CYS A 263 -8.40 9.36 11.11
CA CYS A 263 -8.18 10.15 12.33
C CYS A 263 -9.42 10.06 13.25
N ALA A 264 -9.49 8.97 14.01
CA ALA A 264 -10.65 8.61 14.81
C ALA A 264 -10.88 9.58 15.99
N SER A 265 -12.14 9.94 16.23
CA SER A 265 -12.57 10.99 17.18
C SER A 265 -12.28 10.69 18.65
N ASN A 266 -11.90 9.46 18.99
CA ASN A 266 -11.48 9.05 20.33
C ASN A 266 -9.96 9.14 20.53
N ILE A 267 -9.20 9.52 19.51
CA ILE A 267 -7.74 9.64 19.54
C ILE A 267 -7.37 11.12 19.46
N GLY A 268 -6.89 11.67 20.59
CA GLY A 268 -6.65 13.10 20.87
C GLY A 268 -6.36 13.99 19.66
N LYS A 269 -5.09 14.26 19.37
CA LYS A 269 -4.65 15.13 18.26
C LYS A 269 -4.46 14.37 16.94
N SER A 270 -5.21 13.29 16.71
CA SER A 270 -5.01 12.45 15.51
C SER A 270 -5.23 13.17 14.17
N CYS A 271 -6.02 14.25 14.16
CA CYS A 271 -6.31 15.05 12.96
C CYS A 271 -5.51 16.38 12.90
N GLU A 272 -4.40 16.54 13.64
CA GLU A 272 -3.72 17.84 13.82
C GLU A 272 -3.40 18.59 12.51
N ALA A 273 -2.96 17.88 11.46
CA ALA A 273 -2.62 18.44 10.15
C ALA A 273 -3.47 17.84 9.02
N ILE A 274 -4.68 17.36 9.31
CA ILE A 274 -5.52 16.66 8.31
C ILE A 274 -5.89 17.54 7.11
N ASP A 275 -6.06 18.85 7.31
CA ASP A 275 -6.33 19.80 6.23
C ASP A 275 -5.17 19.85 5.22
N SER A 276 -3.94 20.02 5.72
CA SER A 276 -2.73 20.00 4.90
C SER A 276 -2.51 18.65 4.22
N TYR A 277 -2.91 17.56 4.87
CA TYR A 277 -2.90 16.22 4.28
C TYR A 277 -3.85 16.14 3.07
N TYR A 278 -5.08 16.64 3.19
CA TYR A 278 -6.04 16.66 2.08
C TYR A 278 -5.62 17.59 0.94
N GLU A 279 -5.09 18.77 1.24
CA GLU A 279 -4.55 19.66 0.20
C GLU A 279 -3.36 19.00 -0.53
N THR A 280 -2.51 18.26 0.19
CA THR A 280 -1.44 17.47 -0.44
C THR A 280 -2.01 16.37 -1.35
N LEU A 281 -3.07 15.66 -0.94
CA LEU A 281 -3.73 14.69 -1.83
C LEU A 281 -4.26 15.35 -3.10
N LYS A 282 -4.89 16.52 -2.97
CA LYS A 282 -5.42 17.30 -4.10
C LYS A 282 -4.32 17.77 -5.05
N ASP A 283 -3.19 18.25 -4.54
CA ASP A 283 -2.02 18.66 -5.35
C ASP A 283 -1.46 17.50 -6.20
N TYR A 284 -1.56 16.28 -5.69
CA TYR A 284 -1.14 15.06 -6.37
C TYR A 284 -2.28 14.35 -7.12
N ASN A 285 -3.44 15.01 -7.30
CA ASN A 285 -4.62 14.45 -7.96
C ASN A 285 -5.05 13.10 -7.39
N MET A 286 -5.24 13.05 -6.07
CA MET A 286 -5.67 11.87 -5.33
C MET A 286 -7.03 12.09 -4.67
N GLN A 287 -7.76 10.99 -4.50
CA GLN A 287 -9.01 10.91 -3.76
C GLN A 287 -8.76 10.46 -2.31
N ALA A 288 -9.75 10.67 -1.44
CA ALA A 288 -9.68 10.27 -0.04
C ALA A 288 -10.97 9.60 0.45
N VAL A 289 -10.80 8.56 1.27
CA VAL A 289 -11.83 8.00 2.14
C VAL A 289 -11.52 8.29 3.60
N SER A 290 -12.48 8.91 4.28
CA SER A 290 -12.38 9.32 5.69
C SER A 290 -13.11 8.35 6.61
N PHE A 291 -12.50 8.03 7.74
CA PHE A 291 -13.12 7.41 8.91
C PHE A 291 -12.81 8.28 10.13
N HIS A 292 -13.83 8.97 10.68
CA HIS A 292 -13.63 9.93 11.76
C HIS A 292 -14.39 9.56 13.04
N LEU A 293 -15.69 9.29 12.98
CA LEU A 293 -16.44 9.01 14.21
C LEU A 293 -16.07 7.60 14.73
N PHE A 294 -15.47 7.55 15.92
CA PHE A 294 -15.27 6.28 16.61
C PHE A 294 -16.60 5.76 17.16
N THR A 295 -17.17 4.74 16.53
CA THR A 295 -18.50 4.20 16.87
C THR A 295 -18.51 3.39 18.18
N GLY A 296 -17.35 2.86 18.62
CA GLY A 296 -17.26 1.93 19.74
C GLY A 296 -17.68 2.46 21.12
N ASN A 297 -17.82 3.78 21.29
CA ASN A 297 -18.31 4.41 22.52
C ASN A 297 -19.61 5.21 22.31
N VAL A 298 -20.22 5.16 21.13
CA VAL A 298 -21.44 5.89 20.82
C VAL A 298 -22.63 5.22 21.51
N LYS A 299 -23.39 6.02 22.25
CA LYS A 299 -24.68 5.62 22.82
C LYS A 299 -25.81 6.26 22.01
N LEU A 300 -26.76 5.44 21.58
CA LEU A 300 -27.96 5.91 20.90
C LEU A 300 -28.96 6.51 21.89
N LYS A 301 -29.79 7.43 21.41
CA LYS A 301 -30.98 7.91 22.11
C LYS A 301 -32.04 6.81 22.15
N ALA A 302 -33.06 6.99 22.99
CA ALA A 302 -34.15 6.02 23.12
C ALA A 302 -34.95 5.80 21.81
N ASP A 303 -34.91 6.76 20.89
CA ASP A 303 -35.52 6.67 19.56
C ASP A 303 -34.62 6.00 18.50
N GLY A 304 -33.44 5.51 18.89
CA GLY A 304 -32.45 4.88 18.01
C GLY A 304 -31.52 5.86 17.29
N SER A 305 -31.71 7.17 17.42
CA SER A 305 -30.86 8.17 16.76
C SER A 305 -29.55 8.41 17.51
N LEU A 306 -28.56 8.99 16.81
CA LEU A 306 -27.27 9.38 17.40
C LEU A 306 -27.44 10.38 18.56
N SER A 307 -26.59 10.26 19.60
CA SER A 307 -26.48 11.28 20.65
C SER A 307 -26.06 12.65 20.09
N ASP A 308 -26.39 13.74 20.80
CA ASP A 308 -26.05 15.10 20.35
C ASP A 308 -24.54 15.29 20.16
N VAL A 309 -23.72 14.65 20.99
CA VAL A 309 -22.26 14.66 20.87
C VAL A 309 -21.82 14.00 19.56
N ALA A 310 -22.31 12.79 19.26
CA ALA A 310 -21.95 12.10 18.02
C ALA A 310 -22.41 12.87 16.77
N GLN A 311 -23.61 13.44 16.80
CA GLN A 311 -24.11 14.30 15.71
C GLN A 311 -23.24 15.55 15.53
N GLN A 312 -22.85 16.22 16.62
CA GLN A 312 -22.00 17.40 16.55
C GLN A 312 -20.59 17.06 16.07
N THR A 313 -20.03 15.91 16.47
CA THR A 313 -18.73 15.42 15.97
C THR A 313 -18.76 15.24 14.45
N LEU A 314 -19.74 14.49 13.92
CA LEU A 314 -19.89 14.31 12.47
C LEU A 314 -20.12 15.63 11.75
N LYS A 315 -21.02 16.48 12.27
CA LYS A 315 -21.33 17.78 11.69
C LYS A 315 -20.09 18.66 11.59
N SER A 316 -19.33 18.82 12.68
CA SER A 316 -18.15 19.69 12.70
C SER A 316 -17.12 19.21 11.68
N TYR A 317 -16.87 17.90 11.61
CA TYR A 317 -15.95 17.32 10.65
C TYR A 317 -16.38 17.54 9.19
N LEU A 318 -17.67 17.37 8.87
CA LEU A 318 -18.18 17.61 7.51
C LEU A 318 -18.23 19.09 7.15
N GLU A 319 -18.54 19.99 8.10
CA GLU A 319 -18.50 21.43 7.87
C GLU A 319 -17.08 21.92 7.59
N GLU A 320 -16.08 21.32 8.24
CA GLU A 320 -14.68 21.71 8.09
C GLU A 320 -14.01 21.06 6.87
N TYR A 321 -14.21 19.76 6.66
CA TYR A 321 -13.45 18.98 5.66
C TYR A 321 -14.30 18.33 4.58
N GLY A 322 -15.62 18.49 4.58
CA GLY A 322 -16.53 17.83 3.62
C GLY A 322 -16.30 18.19 2.15
N SER A 323 -15.55 19.26 1.88
CA SER A 323 -15.08 19.67 0.54
C SER A 323 -13.70 19.11 0.15
N SER A 324 -13.11 18.27 0.99
CA SER A 324 -11.71 17.83 0.85
C SER A 324 -11.57 16.32 0.60
N PHE A 325 -12.64 15.54 0.76
CA PHE A 325 -12.64 14.09 0.53
C PHE A 325 -13.96 13.59 -0.10
N GLN A 326 -13.89 12.48 -0.83
CA GLN A 326 -15.01 11.97 -1.64
C GLN A 326 -15.85 10.92 -0.91
N TYR A 327 -15.25 10.20 0.03
CA TYR A 327 -15.86 9.02 0.64
C TYR A 327 -15.80 9.06 2.16
N TYR A 328 -16.87 8.61 2.82
CA TYR A 328 -16.90 8.43 4.28
C TYR A 328 -17.21 6.98 4.62
N GLU A 329 -16.28 6.30 5.28
CA GLU A 329 -16.44 4.95 5.81
C GLU A 329 -17.24 5.01 7.12
N VAL A 330 -18.36 4.28 7.16
CA VAL A 330 -19.27 4.29 8.32
C VAL A 330 -18.58 3.75 9.58
N ASP A 331 -17.86 2.63 9.44
CA ASP A 331 -17.15 2.02 10.55
C ASP A 331 -15.97 1.15 10.11
N ASN A 332 -14.97 0.98 10.98
CA ASN A 332 -13.81 0.13 10.78
C ASN A 332 -13.97 -1.19 11.54
N GLU A 333 -14.21 -2.28 10.81
CA GLU A 333 -14.25 -3.66 11.33
C GLU A 333 -15.21 -3.86 12.52
N PRO A 334 -16.50 -3.49 12.39
CA PRO A 334 -17.45 -3.58 13.50
C PRO A 334 -17.54 -4.99 14.10
N GLY A 335 -17.45 -6.03 13.25
CA GLY A 335 -17.41 -7.43 13.67
C GLY A 335 -16.22 -7.82 14.54
N LEU A 336 -15.02 -7.37 14.19
CA LEU A 336 -13.80 -7.65 14.98
C LEU A 336 -13.73 -6.84 16.26
N PHE A 337 -14.42 -5.70 16.34
CA PHE A 337 -14.36 -4.79 17.49
C PHE A 337 -15.67 -4.72 18.29
N ASN A 338 -16.60 -5.64 18.05
CA ASN A 338 -17.84 -5.74 18.82
C ASN A 338 -18.72 -4.49 18.74
N ARG A 339 -18.74 -3.81 17.59
CA ARG A 339 -19.44 -2.55 17.39
C ARG A 339 -20.90 -2.81 16.99
N SER A 340 -21.79 -1.91 17.40
CA SER A 340 -23.24 -2.12 17.29
C SER A 340 -23.74 -1.80 15.88
N LYS A 341 -24.44 -2.75 15.26
CA LYS A 341 -25.14 -2.54 13.98
C LYS A 341 -26.07 -1.32 14.03
N ALA A 342 -26.79 -1.15 15.15
CA ALA A 342 -27.71 -0.03 15.32
C ALA A 342 -26.99 1.32 15.29
N VAL A 343 -25.76 1.39 15.82
CA VAL A 343 -24.92 2.59 15.73
C VAL A 343 -24.52 2.85 14.28
N ASP A 344 -24.06 1.84 13.57
CA ASP A 344 -23.65 1.97 12.16
C ASP A 344 -24.81 2.44 11.27
N LEU A 345 -26.01 1.87 11.48
CA LEU A 345 -27.24 2.31 10.82
C LEU A 345 -27.54 3.78 11.14
N ALA A 346 -27.50 4.17 12.41
CA ALA A 346 -27.75 5.55 12.82
C ALA A 346 -26.72 6.54 12.25
N VAL A 347 -25.45 6.13 12.09
CA VAL A 347 -24.41 6.93 11.42
C VAL A 347 -24.73 7.10 9.94
N ALA A 348 -25.01 6.01 9.22
CA ALA A 348 -25.32 6.05 7.80
C ALA A 348 -26.61 6.82 7.49
N GLU A 349 -27.66 6.67 8.31
CA GLU A 349 -28.90 7.45 8.20
C GLU A 349 -28.66 8.95 8.45
N TRP A 350 -27.86 9.28 9.48
CA TRP A 350 -27.51 10.66 9.77
C TRP A 350 -26.72 11.29 8.62
N LEU A 351 -25.73 10.58 8.07
CA LEU A 351 -24.96 11.02 6.91
C LEU A 351 -25.87 11.25 5.70
N ASN A 352 -26.79 10.32 5.39
CA ASN A 352 -27.73 10.50 4.28
C ASN A 352 -28.61 11.73 4.43
N LYS A 353 -29.13 11.97 5.64
CA LYS A 353 -30.00 13.11 5.94
C LYS A 353 -29.26 14.45 5.85
N ASN A 354 -27.97 14.47 6.17
CA ASN A 354 -27.23 15.72 6.40
C ASN A 354 -26.17 16.05 5.33
N ARG A 355 -25.66 15.06 4.57
CA ARG A 355 -24.58 15.27 3.59
C ARG A 355 -24.93 16.30 2.53
N ALA A 356 -26.18 16.36 2.07
CA ALA A 356 -26.61 17.36 1.09
C ALA A 356 -26.36 18.81 1.55
N LYS A 357 -26.33 19.05 2.87
CA LYS A 357 -26.07 20.35 3.46
C LYS A 357 -24.58 20.62 3.70
N TYR A 358 -23.83 19.63 4.17
CA TYR A 358 -22.44 19.83 4.63
C TYR A 358 -21.37 19.30 3.65
N ALA A 359 -21.68 18.28 2.87
CA ALA A 359 -20.78 17.61 1.93
C ALA A 359 -21.58 16.99 0.76
N PRO A 360 -22.15 17.81 -0.16
CA PRO A 360 -23.21 17.38 -1.08
C PRO A 360 -22.81 16.29 -2.08
N SER A 361 -21.52 16.18 -2.39
CA SER A 361 -20.98 15.17 -3.30
C SER A 361 -20.37 13.96 -2.59
N LEU A 362 -20.45 13.90 -1.25
CA LEU A 362 -19.93 12.81 -0.43
C LEU A 362 -20.66 11.49 -0.70
N LYS A 363 -19.89 10.42 -0.86
CA LYS A 363 -20.38 9.05 -0.91
C LYS A 363 -20.13 8.32 0.41
N ILE A 364 -21.12 7.56 0.85
CA ILE A 364 -21.09 6.78 2.08
C ILE A 364 -20.66 5.36 1.73
N VAL A 365 -19.64 4.87 2.41
CA VAL A 365 -19.07 3.54 2.22
C VAL A 365 -19.55 2.68 3.37
N ALA A 366 -20.07 1.48 3.08
CA ALA A 366 -20.40 0.49 4.10
C ALA A 366 -19.21 0.24 5.03
N PRO A 367 -19.46 -0.19 6.29
CA PRO A 367 -18.37 -0.54 7.18
C PRO A 367 -17.38 -1.52 6.56
N GLY A 368 -16.11 -1.36 6.90
CA GLY A 368 -15.05 -2.29 6.54
C GLY A 368 -15.23 -3.64 7.21
N TRP A 369 -16.10 -4.51 6.68
CA TRP A 369 -16.41 -5.80 7.30
C TRP A 369 -15.15 -6.64 7.43
N SER A 370 -14.91 -7.20 8.61
CA SER A 370 -13.77 -8.08 8.85
C SER A 370 -14.21 -9.24 9.72
N TYR A 371 -13.65 -10.41 9.44
CA TYR A 371 -14.27 -11.67 9.81
C TYR A 371 -13.23 -12.61 10.45
N SER A 372 -13.32 -12.82 11.76
CA SER A 372 -12.45 -13.80 12.44
C SER A 372 -13.01 -15.22 12.31
N SER A 373 -12.19 -16.18 11.92
CA SER A 373 -12.56 -17.60 11.83
C SER A 373 -12.78 -18.27 13.20
N THR A 374 -12.32 -17.64 14.29
CA THR A 374 -12.50 -18.14 15.67
C THR A 374 -12.76 -17.00 16.67
N TYR A 375 -13.57 -17.27 17.69
CA TYR A 375 -13.78 -16.38 18.84
C TYR A 375 -12.44 -15.92 19.46
N ALA A 376 -12.28 -14.62 19.73
CA ALA A 376 -11.13 -14.08 20.44
C ALA A 376 -11.57 -13.08 21.51
N ALA A 377 -11.06 -13.21 22.74
CA ALA A 377 -11.37 -12.31 23.86
C ALA A 377 -11.06 -10.83 23.56
N LYS A 378 -10.06 -10.56 22.70
CA LYS A 378 -9.72 -9.22 22.21
C LYS A 378 -10.82 -8.62 21.32
N SER A 379 -11.55 -9.46 20.58
CA SER A 379 -12.62 -9.07 19.65
C SER A 379 -13.99 -8.94 20.32
N CYS A 380 -14.17 -9.46 21.54
CA CYS A 380 -15.44 -9.41 22.30
C CYS A 380 -15.28 -8.66 23.63
N LYS A 381 -14.52 -7.55 23.61
CA LYS A 381 -13.98 -6.86 24.81
C LYS A 381 -15.02 -6.12 25.67
N ASN A 382 -16.23 -5.89 25.17
CA ASN A 382 -17.33 -5.32 25.95
C ASN A 382 -18.07 -6.41 26.72
N GLN A 383 -17.41 -6.98 27.73
CA GLN A 383 -18.01 -7.98 28.63
C GLN A 383 -18.76 -7.27 29.76
N ILE A 384 -20.05 -7.59 29.94
CA ILE A 384 -20.81 -7.23 31.14
C ILE A 384 -20.48 -8.26 32.22
N GLU A 385 -19.96 -7.80 33.36
CA GLU A 385 -19.57 -8.68 34.47
C GLU A 385 -20.80 -9.41 35.04
N GLY A 386 -20.79 -10.75 35.02
CA GLY A 386 -21.86 -11.59 35.55
C GLY A 386 -22.89 -12.11 34.53
N GLU A 387 -22.78 -11.75 33.25
CA GLU A 387 -23.59 -12.33 32.17
C GLU A 387 -22.81 -13.36 31.32
N SER A 388 -23.53 -14.20 30.56
CA SER A 388 -22.91 -15.10 29.59
C SER A 388 -22.17 -14.30 28.50
N LEU A 389 -21.06 -14.84 27.99
CA LEU A 389 -20.24 -14.26 26.93
C LEU A 389 -21.11 -13.85 25.72
N LYS A 390 -21.17 -12.55 25.37
CA LYS A 390 -21.88 -12.03 24.19
C LYS A 390 -20.91 -11.20 23.36
N CYS A 391 -20.79 -11.48 22.07
CA CYS A 391 -20.16 -10.59 21.10
C CYS A 391 -21.27 -9.83 20.38
N GLY A 392 -21.17 -8.51 20.25
CA GLY A 392 -22.09 -7.62 19.52
C GLY A 392 -23.55 -7.69 19.99
N ASP A 393 -24.39 -6.81 19.46
CA ASP A 393 -25.84 -6.98 19.52
C ASP A 393 -26.44 -6.66 18.14
N PRO A 394 -26.93 -7.66 17.39
CA PRO A 394 -26.74 -9.11 17.61
C PRO A 394 -25.36 -9.61 17.15
N ASP A 395 -24.90 -10.71 17.73
CA ASP A 395 -23.63 -11.38 17.41
C ASP A 395 -23.47 -11.73 15.93
N GLY A 396 -22.28 -11.49 15.38
CA GLY A 396 -21.90 -11.86 14.02
C GLY A 396 -22.85 -11.32 12.95
N TRP A 397 -23.51 -10.20 13.20
CA TRP A 397 -24.49 -9.63 12.27
C TRP A 397 -23.86 -9.34 10.90
N GLU A 398 -22.57 -9.00 10.84
CA GLU A 398 -21.87 -8.81 9.57
C GLU A 398 -21.75 -10.12 8.76
N ARG A 399 -21.92 -11.29 9.36
CA ARG A 399 -21.95 -12.59 8.66
C ARG A 399 -23.34 -12.96 8.16
N ASP A 400 -24.38 -12.32 8.68
CA ASP A 400 -25.75 -12.49 8.18
C ASP A 400 -25.97 -11.56 6.98
N PRO A 401 -26.09 -12.09 5.75
CA PRO A 401 -26.30 -11.26 4.57
C PRO A 401 -27.56 -10.40 4.69
N LYS A 402 -28.62 -10.85 5.37
CA LYS A 402 -29.83 -10.04 5.56
C LYS A 402 -29.58 -8.81 6.41
N GLN A 403 -28.76 -8.95 7.44
CA GLN A 403 -28.43 -7.84 8.34
C GLN A 403 -27.45 -6.87 7.69
N ARG A 404 -26.46 -7.36 6.93
CA ARG A 404 -25.62 -6.48 6.10
C ARG A 404 -26.44 -5.71 5.07
N MET A 405 -27.43 -6.36 4.46
CA MET A 405 -28.29 -5.72 3.45
C MET A 405 -29.02 -4.48 3.97
N GLU A 406 -29.31 -4.39 5.27
CA GLU A 406 -29.88 -3.18 5.88
C GLU A 406 -28.95 -1.97 5.72
N LEU A 407 -27.64 -2.15 5.95
CA LEU A 407 -26.62 -1.12 5.75
C LEU A 407 -26.27 -0.92 4.27
N GLU A 408 -26.23 -2.00 3.49
CA GLU A 408 -25.96 -1.91 2.06
C GLU A 408 -27.03 -1.11 1.31
N TYR A 409 -28.29 -1.13 1.77
CA TYR A 409 -29.37 -0.35 1.17
C TYR A 409 -29.22 1.16 1.36
N ILE A 410 -28.60 1.59 2.45
CA ILE A 410 -28.47 3.01 2.80
C ILE A 410 -27.08 3.60 2.51
N THR A 411 -26.09 2.78 2.18
CA THR A 411 -24.75 3.26 1.77
C THR A 411 -24.63 3.28 0.25
N ASP A 412 -23.75 4.12 -0.31
CA ASP A 412 -23.55 4.20 -1.76
C ASP A 412 -22.55 3.16 -2.29
N LEU A 413 -21.57 2.76 -1.46
CA LEU A 413 -20.58 1.73 -1.79
C LEU A 413 -20.61 0.58 -0.79
N THR A 414 -20.37 -0.64 -1.26
CA THR A 414 -20.08 -1.80 -0.40
C THR A 414 -18.59 -1.84 -0.05
N ASN A 415 -18.24 -2.65 0.94
CA ASN A 415 -16.90 -2.75 1.50
C ASN A 415 -16.66 -4.19 2.01
N GLY A 416 -15.47 -4.49 2.51
CA GLY A 416 -15.10 -5.77 3.10
C GLY A 416 -13.59 -5.93 3.15
N HIS A 417 -13.02 -5.81 4.34
CA HIS A 417 -11.59 -5.95 4.57
C HIS A 417 -11.11 -7.37 4.26
N SER A 418 -9.87 -7.45 3.78
CA SER A 418 -9.31 -8.71 3.31
C SER A 418 -7.84 -8.85 3.66
N TYR A 419 -7.46 -9.95 4.31
CA TYR A 419 -6.09 -10.22 4.69
C TYR A 419 -5.64 -11.61 4.25
N GLY A 420 -4.47 -11.70 3.64
CA GLY A 420 -3.98 -12.97 3.12
C GLY A 420 -4.90 -13.57 2.06
N ASP A 421 -5.46 -14.73 2.34
CA ASP A 421 -6.40 -15.45 1.47
C ASP A 421 -7.88 -15.23 1.82
N SER A 422 -8.16 -14.37 2.82
CA SER A 422 -9.51 -14.12 3.32
C SER A 422 -10.42 -13.35 2.35
N TYR A 423 -10.03 -13.14 1.09
CA TYR A 423 -10.97 -12.63 0.07
C TYR A 423 -11.92 -13.73 -0.41
N SER A 424 -11.49 -15.01 -0.37
CA SER A 424 -12.22 -16.14 -0.95
C SER A 424 -12.46 -17.28 0.03
N ASP A 425 -12.38 -17.01 1.33
CA ASP A 425 -12.75 -17.98 2.35
C ASP A 425 -14.24 -18.30 2.31
N SER A 426 -14.58 -19.56 2.59
CA SER A 426 -15.97 -20.05 2.60
C SER A 426 -16.87 -19.27 3.57
N GLN A 427 -16.30 -18.83 4.69
CA GLN A 427 -16.96 -18.03 5.70
C GLN A 427 -16.08 -16.86 6.09
N GLY A 428 -16.63 -15.64 5.97
CA GLY A 428 -15.87 -14.42 6.26
C GLY A 428 -14.95 -13.96 5.13
N GLY A 429 -15.09 -14.54 3.93
CA GLY A 429 -14.38 -14.07 2.76
C GLY A 429 -14.97 -12.76 2.24
N SER A 430 -14.22 -11.67 2.03
CA SER A 430 -14.82 -10.39 1.59
C SER A 430 -15.65 -10.50 0.29
N LEU A 431 -15.13 -11.17 -0.74
CA LEU A 431 -15.84 -11.39 -2.00
C LEU A 431 -17.01 -12.37 -1.80
N VAL A 432 -16.76 -13.48 -1.10
CA VAL A 432 -17.77 -14.52 -0.84
C VAL A 432 -18.96 -13.97 -0.05
N GLU A 433 -18.68 -13.20 1.00
CA GLU A 433 -19.70 -12.55 1.81
C GLU A 433 -20.47 -11.52 0.99
N ASN A 434 -19.82 -10.68 0.18
CA ASN A 434 -20.54 -9.75 -0.69
C ASN A 434 -21.41 -10.45 -1.73
N ILE A 435 -20.98 -11.58 -2.30
CA ILE A 435 -21.82 -12.41 -3.17
C ILE A 435 -23.05 -12.95 -2.42
N LYS A 436 -22.91 -13.35 -1.14
CA LYS A 436 -24.05 -13.79 -0.33
C LYS A 436 -25.06 -12.67 -0.09
N SER A 437 -24.61 -11.43 0.09
CA SER A 437 -25.52 -10.26 0.22
C SER A 437 -26.20 -9.92 -1.10
N PHE A 438 -25.45 -9.99 -2.20
CA PHE A 438 -25.88 -9.53 -3.53
C PHE A 438 -26.16 -10.67 -4.51
N SER A 439 -26.64 -11.81 -4.01
CA SER A 439 -26.76 -13.04 -4.81
C SER A 439 -27.56 -12.84 -6.10
N GLY A 440 -27.08 -13.39 -7.22
CA GLY A 440 -27.79 -13.37 -8.50
C GLY A 440 -27.48 -12.18 -9.42
N ALA A 441 -26.45 -11.38 -9.12
CA ALA A 441 -25.97 -10.35 -10.03
C ALA A 441 -25.46 -10.97 -11.36
N ALA A 442 -25.85 -10.36 -12.49
CA ALA A 442 -25.53 -10.87 -13.82
C ALA A 442 -24.10 -10.51 -14.29
N ASP A 443 -23.51 -9.49 -13.69
CA ASP A 443 -22.18 -8.97 -14.01
C ASP A 443 -21.61 -8.17 -12.81
N GLY A 444 -20.52 -8.65 -12.23
CA GLY A 444 -19.85 -8.06 -11.08
C GLY A 444 -20.71 -7.98 -9.82
N LEU A 445 -20.33 -7.06 -8.93
CA LEU A 445 -21.17 -6.65 -7.81
C LEU A 445 -22.19 -5.60 -8.32
N PRO A 446 -23.45 -5.62 -7.85
CA PRO A 446 -24.47 -4.66 -8.31
C PRO A 446 -24.26 -3.24 -7.77
N LYS A 447 -23.22 -3.04 -6.96
CA LYS A 447 -22.89 -1.83 -6.24
C LYS A 447 -21.37 -1.67 -6.23
N PRO A 448 -20.83 -0.46 -6.47
CA PRO A 448 -19.38 -0.25 -6.43
C PRO A 448 -18.79 -0.64 -5.08
N MET A 449 -17.61 -1.24 -5.10
CA MET A 449 -16.90 -1.67 -3.91
C MET A 449 -15.66 -0.81 -3.69
N LEU A 450 -15.56 -0.22 -2.49
CA LEU A 450 -14.33 0.35 -1.96
C LEU A 450 -13.90 -0.50 -0.77
N ASN A 451 -12.92 -1.38 -0.96
CA ASN A 451 -12.28 -2.07 0.15
C ASN A 451 -11.30 -1.12 0.86
N THR A 452 -11.68 -0.63 2.04
CA THR A 452 -10.87 0.35 2.78
C THR A 452 -9.62 -0.23 3.44
N GLU A 453 -9.49 -1.56 3.56
CA GLU A 453 -8.27 -2.22 4.02
C GLU A 453 -8.07 -3.61 3.38
N PHE A 454 -6.94 -3.76 2.67
CA PHE A 454 -6.42 -5.07 2.30
C PHE A 454 -4.93 -5.22 2.68
N GLY A 455 -4.44 -6.45 2.76
CA GLY A 455 -3.01 -6.67 2.81
C GLY A 455 -2.61 -8.04 3.34
N THR A 456 -1.36 -8.15 3.77
CA THR A 456 -0.83 -9.35 4.41
C THR A 456 -0.01 -8.95 5.60
N SER A 457 -0.19 -9.62 6.73
CA SER A 457 0.77 -9.58 7.83
C SER A 457 2.06 -10.34 7.46
N ASP A 458 3.09 -10.22 8.28
CA ASP A 458 4.37 -10.93 8.12
C ASP A 458 4.27 -12.45 8.34
N THR A 459 3.14 -12.92 8.89
CA THR A 459 2.89 -14.34 9.12
C THR A 459 2.08 -15.00 8.00
N HIS A 460 1.41 -14.22 7.16
CA HIS A 460 0.63 -14.75 6.04
C HIS A 460 1.57 -15.35 4.98
N LYS A 461 1.18 -16.51 4.45
CA LYS A 461 1.93 -17.25 3.44
C LYS A 461 0.99 -17.81 2.39
N ASP A 462 1.46 -17.87 1.16
CA ASP A 462 0.68 -18.46 0.08
C ASP A 462 0.49 -19.96 0.33
N LYS A 463 -0.63 -20.51 -0.17
CA LYS A 463 -0.95 -21.92 0.09
C LYS A 463 0.10 -22.81 -0.56
N ALA A 464 0.59 -23.79 0.19
CA ALA A 464 1.64 -24.70 -0.28
C ALA A 464 1.27 -25.44 -1.58
N ILE A 465 -0.04 -25.63 -1.84
CA ILE A 465 -0.57 -26.25 -3.05
C ILE A 465 -0.19 -25.50 -4.34
N TYR A 466 0.09 -24.20 -4.29
CA TYR A 466 0.52 -23.41 -5.44
C TYR A 466 2.03 -23.50 -5.68
N GLY A 467 2.80 -23.97 -4.69
CA GLY A 467 4.24 -24.19 -4.80
C GLY A 467 5.02 -22.91 -5.10
N ALA A 468 4.68 -21.80 -4.43
CA ALA A 468 5.39 -20.54 -4.54
C ALA A 468 6.78 -20.60 -3.89
N SER A 469 7.82 -20.22 -4.64
CA SER A 469 9.21 -20.10 -4.15
C SER A 469 9.37 -18.97 -3.13
N GLN A 470 8.62 -17.88 -3.29
CA GLN A 470 8.56 -16.73 -2.37
C GLN A 470 7.16 -16.61 -1.79
N LYS A 471 6.79 -17.54 -0.89
CA LYS A 471 5.41 -17.67 -0.38
C LYS A 471 4.84 -16.41 0.30
N TYR A 472 5.66 -15.55 0.88
CA TYR A 472 5.21 -14.30 1.53
C TYR A 472 4.88 -13.21 0.50
N SER A 473 5.73 -13.06 -0.52
CA SER A 473 5.49 -12.16 -1.65
C SER A 473 4.31 -12.64 -2.51
N ALA A 474 4.20 -13.96 -2.72
CA ALA A 474 3.14 -14.56 -3.53
C ALA A 474 1.73 -14.35 -2.96
N ILE A 475 1.55 -14.42 -1.64
CA ILE A 475 0.22 -14.18 -1.05
C ILE A 475 -0.18 -12.72 -1.15
N PHE A 476 0.77 -11.79 -1.04
CA PHE A 476 0.50 -10.36 -1.23
C PHE A 476 0.18 -10.04 -2.71
N ASP A 477 0.91 -10.64 -3.66
CA ASP A 477 0.58 -10.56 -5.10
C ASP A 477 -0.81 -11.15 -5.40
N ARG A 478 -1.14 -12.32 -4.84
CA ARG A 478 -2.44 -12.98 -5.04
C ARG A 478 -3.60 -12.13 -4.51
N ILE A 479 -3.52 -11.60 -3.28
CA ILE A 479 -4.60 -10.79 -2.73
C ILE A 479 -4.78 -9.48 -3.51
N PHE A 480 -3.70 -8.83 -3.93
CA PHE A 480 -3.80 -7.62 -4.74
C PHE A 480 -4.50 -7.93 -6.07
N ARG A 481 -4.06 -8.98 -6.77
CA ARG A 481 -4.67 -9.44 -8.03
C ARG A 481 -6.13 -9.84 -7.86
N ALA A 482 -6.49 -10.44 -6.72
CA ALA A 482 -7.88 -10.74 -6.40
C ALA A 482 -8.73 -9.46 -6.44
N HIS A 483 -8.28 -8.40 -5.75
CA HIS A 483 -9.00 -7.12 -5.70
C HIS A 483 -9.07 -6.43 -7.06
N VAL A 484 -8.01 -6.50 -7.88
CA VAL A 484 -8.07 -6.06 -9.29
C VAL A 484 -9.21 -6.77 -10.04
N GLY A 485 -9.46 -8.04 -9.72
CA GLY A 485 -10.49 -8.84 -10.35
C GLY A 485 -11.93 -8.48 -9.99
N PHE A 486 -12.23 -8.01 -8.77
CA PHE A 486 -13.62 -7.79 -8.33
C PHE A 486 -13.96 -6.41 -7.76
N ALA A 487 -13.01 -5.67 -7.21
CA ALA A 487 -13.27 -4.39 -6.56
C ALA A 487 -13.04 -3.20 -7.52
N ASP A 488 -13.77 -2.12 -7.35
CA ASP A 488 -13.56 -0.86 -8.09
C ASP A 488 -12.44 -0.04 -7.45
N MET A 489 -12.37 -0.08 -6.11
CA MET A 489 -11.38 0.66 -5.34
C MET A 489 -10.92 -0.17 -4.15
N PHE A 490 -9.65 -0.11 -3.80
CA PHE A 490 -9.13 -0.80 -2.63
C PHE A 490 -7.88 -0.14 -2.04
N VAL A 491 -7.70 -0.18 -0.73
CA VAL A 491 -6.62 0.53 -0.05
C VAL A 491 -5.82 -0.43 0.81
N GLN A 492 -4.49 -0.45 0.64
CA GLN A 492 -3.63 -1.28 1.46
C GLN A 492 -3.63 -0.74 2.90
N HIS A 493 -3.68 -1.64 3.88
CA HIS A 493 -3.83 -1.36 5.32
C HIS A 493 -3.11 -0.09 5.78
N ALA A 494 -1.77 -0.05 5.68
CA ALA A 494 -0.97 1.14 5.97
C ALA A 494 0.49 0.98 5.52
N ALA A 495 1.09 2.12 5.16
CA ALA A 495 2.46 2.24 4.68
C ALA A 495 3.50 2.00 5.79
N PHE A 496 3.18 2.44 7.02
CA PHE A 496 4.05 2.41 8.20
C PHE A 496 3.38 1.73 9.40
N PHE A 497 2.94 0.48 9.24
CA PHE A 497 2.27 -0.27 10.31
C PHE A 497 2.98 -1.60 10.58
N PRO A 498 3.50 -1.83 11.81
CA PRO A 498 4.19 -3.07 12.15
C PRO A 498 3.38 -4.31 11.75
N ASP A 499 4.07 -5.36 11.30
CA ASP A 499 3.51 -6.59 10.73
C ASP A 499 2.86 -6.47 9.34
N PHE A 500 2.27 -5.32 8.96
CA PHE A 500 1.61 -5.12 7.66
C PHE A 500 2.32 -4.14 6.72
N SER A 501 3.49 -3.67 7.14
CA SER A 501 4.12 -2.48 6.59
C SER A 501 4.61 -2.63 5.15
N LEU A 502 4.60 -1.52 4.43
CA LEU A 502 5.28 -1.36 3.14
C LEU A 502 6.73 -0.90 3.34
N PHE A 503 6.94 0.01 4.29
CA PHE A 503 8.24 0.59 4.62
C PHE A 503 8.66 0.22 6.03
N LYS A 504 9.97 0.31 6.33
CA LYS A 504 10.46 0.05 7.69
C LYS A 504 9.71 0.94 8.70
N THR A 505 9.39 0.35 9.84
CA THR A 505 8.67 1.02 10.93
C THR A 505 9.61 1.33 12.09
N GLY A 506 9.11 2.06 13.09
CA GLY A 506 9.91 2.44 14.26
C GLY A 506 10.70 3.74 14.09
N TYR A 507 10.53 4.42 12.96
CA TYR A 507 10.90 5.82 12.83
C TYR A 507 9.87 6.69 13.54
N ASN A 508 10.32 7.73 14.26
CA ASN A 508 9.49 8.92 14.40
C ASN A 508 9.57 9.67 13.06
N LEU A 509 8.45 9.75 12.33
CA LEU A 509 8.41 10.41 11.03
C LEU A 509 8.73 11.92 11.13
N GLU A 510 8.58 12.55 12.29
CA GLU A 510 8.90 13.98 12.47
C GLU A 510 10.38 14.29 12.23
N ASN A 511 11.25 13.34 12.57
CA ASN A 511 12.71 13.49 12.50
C ASN A 511 13.33 12.63 11.39
N HIS A 512 12.50 11.88 10.66
CA HIS A 512 12.95 11.01 9.60
C HIS A 512 12.88 11.73 8.26
N ASN A 513 13.99 11.74 7.53
CA ASN A 513 14.04 12.29 6.18
C ASN A 513 13.29 11.35 5.24
N PRO A 514 12.19 11.77 4.57
CA PRO A 514 11.41 10.88 3.72
C PRO A 514 12.21 10.21 2.60
N ALA A 515 13.25 10.88 2.09
CA ALA A 515 14.13 10.32 1.05
C ALA A 515 14.95 9.11 1.54
N LYS A 516 15.16 9.00 2.86
CA LYS A 516 15.84 7.88 3.51
C LYS A 516 14.89 6.77 3.95
N THR A 517 13.60 6.88 3.65
CA THR A 517 12.62 5.81 3.91
C THR A 517 13.03 4.54 3.19
N GLU A 518 13.10 3.45 3.94
CA GLU A 518 13.52 2.13 3.47
C GLU A 518 12.31 1.23 3.26
N ILE A 519 12.38 0.37 2.23
CA ILE A 519 11.42 -0.71 2.02
C ILE A 519 11.52 -1.71 3.17
N TYR A 520 10.36 -2.22 3.61
CA TYR A 520 10.30 -3.36 4.51
C TYR A 520 10.22 -4.67 3.71
N TYR A 521 11.04 -5.64 4.08
CA TYR A 521 11.07 -6.97 3.49
C TYR A 521 10.63 -8.00 4.52
N ASN A 522 9.64 -8.82 4.16
CA ASN A 522 9.22 -9.97 4.96
C ASN A 522 10.37 -10.97 5.18
N GLN A 523 11.18 -11.17 4.14
CA GLN A 523 12.36 -12.05 4.15
C GLN A 523 13.46 -11.44 3.27
N PRO A 524 14.75 -11.73 3.56
CA PRO A 524 15.85 -11.35 2.67
C PRO A 524 15.70 -11.97 1.28
N ASP A 525 16.18 -11.27 0.26
CA ASP A 525 16.25 -11.73 -1.14
C ASP A 525 14.90 -12.13 -1.78
N THR A 526 13.78 -11.65 -1.23
CA THR A 526 12.44 -11.81 -1.81
C THR A 526 11.89 -10.48 -2.32
N ASP A 527 10.91 -10.53 -3.22
CA ASP A 527 10.18 -9.33 -3.61
C ASP A 527 9.40 -8.75 -2.42
N SER A 528 9.37 -7.43 -2.32
CA SER A 528 8.70 -6.73 -1.22
C SER A 528 7.24 -6.44 -1.56
N ARG A 529 6.44 -6.09 -0.55
CA ARG A 529 5.08 -5.56 -0.79
C ARG A 529 5.12 -4.32 -1.68
N VAL A 530 6.11 -3.45 -1.52
CA VAL A 530 6.32 -2.27 -2.39
C VAL A 530 6.63 -2.68 -3.83
N GLY A 531 7.48 -3.68 -4.05
CA GLY A 531 7.80 -4.19 -5.39
C GLY A 531 6.56 -4.75 -6.10
N VAL A 532 5.78 -5.57 -5.39
CA VAL A 532 4.49 -6.09 -5.88
C VAL A 532 3.50 -4.96 -6.17
N MET A 533 3.27 -4.05 -5.21
CA MET A 533 2.34 -2.92 -5.38
C MET A 533 2.76 -2.07 -6.57
N ARG A 534 4.04 -1.69 -6.70
CA ARG A 534 4.52 -0.91 -7.86
C ARG A 534 4.24 -1.63 -9.16
N ARG A 535 4.59 -2.92 -9.27
CA ARG A 535 4.36 -3.72 -10.49
C ARG A 535 2.89 -3.70 -10.91
N LEU A 536 1.98 -3.86 -9.96
CA LEU A 536 0.53 -3.94 -10.22
C LEU A 536 -0.10 -2.55 -10.39
N ASN A 537 0.29 -1.55 -9.59
CA ASN A 537 -0.18 -0.17 -9.73
C ASN A 537 0.15 0.40 -11.11
N LEU A 538 1.38 0.21 -11.58
CA LEU A 538 1.81 0.68 -12.91
C LEU A 538 1.02 0.02 -14.05
N ALA A 539 0.57 -1.23 -13.85
CA ALA A 539 -0.20 -1.96 -14.85
C ALA A 539 -1.71 -1.66 -14.80
N TYR A 540 -2.28 -1.48 -13.60
CA TYR A 540 -3.73 -1.42 -13.39
C TYR A 540 -4.23 -0.05 -12.90
N ALA A 541 -3.50 0.61 -11.99
CA ALA A 541 -3.89 1.83 -11.29
C ALA A 541 -3.27 3.13 -11.86
N THR A 542 -3.07 3.21 -13.17
CA THR A 542 -2.54 4.39 -13.85
C THR A 542 -3.55 4.89 -14.87
N HIS A 543 -4.21 5.99 -14.56
CA HIS A 543 -5.31 6.55 -15.34
C HIS A 543 -4.88 7.77 -16.15
N GLY A 544 -5.58 7.99 -17.26
CA GLY A 544 -5.34 9.08 -18.18
C GLY A 544 -5.55 8.63 -19.61
N LYS A 545 -5.54 9.58 -20.54
CA LYS A 545 -5.75 9.28 -21.95
C LYS A 545 -4.56 8.47 -22.49
N PRO A 546 -4.77 7.28 -23.09
CA PRO A 546 -3.68 6.49 -23.66
C PRO A 546 -2.88 7.26 -24.72
N LEU A 547 -1.55 7.17 -24.66
CA LEU A 547 -0.65 7.65 -25.69
C LEU A 547 -0.32 6.53 -26.68
N ALA A 548 -0.15 6.90 -27.95
CA ALA A 548 0.33 5.98 -28.98
C ALA A 548 1.80 5.66 -28.73
N TYR A 549 2.19 4.40 -28.93
CA TYR A 549 3.56 3.95 -28.81
C TYR A 549 3.87 2.78 -29.74
N GLN A 550 5.16 2.55 -29.98
CA GLN A 550 5.67 1.38 -30.69
C GLN A 550 6.86 0.80 -29.92
N LEU A 551 6.95 -0.52 -29.90
CA LEU A 551 8.17 -1.22 -29.50
C LEU A 551 9.11 -1.26 -30.71
N ASP A 552 10.35 -0.80 -30.57
CA ASP A 552 11.35 -0.85 -31.64
C ASP A 552 12.00 -2.24 -31.73
N ASN A 553 12.00 -3.00 -30.63
CA ASN A 553 12.56 -4.36 -30.55
C ASN A 553 11.48 -5.46 -30.40
N LYS A 554 10.35 -5.33 -31.11
CA LYS A 554 9.20 -6.28 -31.04
C LYS A 554 9.58 -7.75 -31.16
N ALA A 555 10.54 -8.09 -32.02
CA ALA A 555 10.95 -9.46 -32.24
C ALA A 555 11.58 -10.10 -31.00
N ASP A 556 12.36 -9.34 -30.22
CA ASP A 556 12.99 -9.82 -28.99
C ASP A 556 11.96 -10.01 -27.86
N LEU A 557 10.85 -9.26 -27.92
CA LEU A 557 9.78 -9.26 -26.94
C LEU A 557 8.58 -10.12 -27.35
N ALA A 558 8.68 -10.87 -28.45
CA ALA A 558 7.61 -11.75 -28.92
C ALA A 558 7.25 -12.80 -27.85
N ASP A 559 5.96 -12.89 -27.52
CA ASP A 559 5.39 -13.76 -26.48
C ASP A 559 5.98 -13.55 -25.07
N LYS A 560 6.67 -12.43 -24.83
CA LYS A 560 7.19 -12.07 -23.50
C LYS A 560 6.14 -11.36 -22.67
N LEU A 561 6.15 -11.62 -21.37
CA LEU A 561 5.21 -11.01 -20.42
C LEU A 561 5.68 -9.60 -19.98
N VAL A 562 5.99 -8.74 -20.94
CA VAL A 562 6.35 -7.33 -20.69
C VAL A 562 5.22 -6.40 -21.09
N TYR A 563 4.96 -5.41 -20.26
CA TYR A 563 3.88 -4.46 -20.47
C TYR A 563 4.39 -3.02 -20.45
N PHE A 564 3.95 -2.24 -21.43
CA PHE A 564 4.15 -0.80 -21.49
C PHE A 564 2.81 -0.06 -21.45
N ARG A 565 2.73 0.96 -20.59
CA ARG A 565 1.56 1.84 -20.47
C ARG A 565 2.01 3.29 -20.49
N ALA A 566 1.39 4.09 -21.35
CA ALA A 566 1.66 5.52 -21.41
C ALA A 566 0.34 6.30 -21.40
N VAL A 567 0.22 7.28 -20.50
CA VAL A 567 -1.00 8.09 -20.35
C VAL A 567 -0.70 9.58 -20.20
N ASP A 568 -1.60 10.41 -20.73
CA ASP A 568 -1.68 11.84 -20.49
C ASP A 568 -2.77 12.13 -19.45
N THR A 569 -2.36 12.58 -18.26
CA THR A 569 -3.29 12.85 -17.15
C THR A 569 -4.01 14.19 -17.29
N SER A 570 -3.57 15.08 -18.20
CA SER A 570 -4.25 16.36 -18.48
C SER A 570 -5.63 16.23 -19.09
N LYS A 571 -6.00 14.99 -19.47
CA LYS A 571 -7.30 14.65 -20.05
C LYS A 571 -8.24 13.97 -19.06
N LEU A 572 -7.78 13.72 -17.84
CA LEU A 572 -8.66 13.27 -16.76
C LEU A 572 -9.67 14.37 -16.43
N GLN A 573 -10.88 13.95 -16.07
CA GLN A 573 -11.85 14.87 -15.50
C GLN A 573 -11.36 15.34 -14.13
N PRO A 574 -11.66 16.59 -13.73
CA PRO A 574 -11.40 17.02 -12.36
C PRO A 574 -12.03 16.06 -11.35
N LEU A 575 -11.31 15.74 -10.28
CA LEU A 575 -11.84 14.83 -9.27
C LEU A 575 -13.11 15.41 -8.63
N PRO A 576 -14.14 14.59 -8.36
CA PRO A 576 -15.30 15.01 -7.61
C PRO A 576 -14.90 15.63 -6.27
N VAL A 577 -15.71 16.57 -5.76
CA VAL A 577 -15.47 17.29 -4.49
C VAL A 577 -14.31 18.29 -4.57
N THR A 578 -13.08 17.84 -4.81
CA THR A 578 -11.86 18.67 -4.69
C THR A 578 -11.51 19.47 -5.94
N ASN A 579 -12.09 19.12 -7.10
CA ASN A 579 -11.71 19.65 -8.42
C ASN A 579 -10.21 19.49 -8.75
N ALA A 580 -9.54 18.54 -8.10
CA ALA A 580 -8.14 18.27 -8.36
C ALA A 580 -7.93 17.88 -9.82
N VAL A 581 -6.86 18.40 -10.43
CA VAL A 581 -6.45 18.09 -11.81
C VAL A 581 -4.99 17.70 -11.84
N SER A 582 -4.56 17.12 -12.95
CA SER A 582 -3.18 16.68 -13.19
C SER A 582 -2.76 17.06 -14.60
N ASN A 583 -1.47 17.22 -14.84
CA ASN A 583 -0.91 17.57 -16.16
C ASN A 583 0.39 16.82 -16.48
N LYS A 584 0.54 15.62 -15.91
CA LYS A 584 1.71 14.77 -16.06
C LYS A 584 1.54 13.80 -17.23
N ILE A 585 2.67 13.34 -17.75
CA ILE A 585 2.74 12.17 -18.63
C ILE A 585 3.35 11.03 -17.82
N LEU A 586 2.64 9.92 -17.70
CA LEU A 586 3.09 8.74 -16.97
C LEU A 586 3.49 7.66 -17.96
N LEU A 587 4.75 7.22 -17.92
CA LEU A 587 5.27 6.13 -18.76
C LEU A 587 5.72 4.97 -17.87
N ASN A 588 5.05 3.84 -17.99
CA ASN A 588 5.22 2.69 -17.11
C ASN A 588 5.76 1.49 -17.89
N PHE A 589 6.82 0.90 -17.36
CA PHE A 589 7.47 -0.30 -17.85
C PHE A 589 7.31 -1.39 -16.80
N VAL A 590 6.82 -2.57 -17.18
CA VAL A 590 6.56 -3.65 -16.23
C VAL A 590 7.01 -4.98 -16.83
N ASN A 591 7.85 -5.72 -16.09
CA ASN A 591 8.25 -7.07 -16.48
C ASN A 591 7.55 -8.11 -15.59
N PHE A 592 6.56 -8.80 -16.15
CA PHE A 592 5.91 -9.96 -15.51
C PHE A 592 6.57 -11.30 -15.88
N ASP A 593 7.60 -11.28 -16.74
CA ASP A 593 8.34 -12.47 -17.11
C ASP A 593 9.28 -12.94 -15.98
N THR A 594 9.69 -14.19 -16.07
CA THR A 594 10.66 -14.82 -15.16
C THR A 594 12.11 -14.56 -15.57
N THR A 595 12.31 -13.84 -16.68
CA THR A 595 13.61 -13.52 -17.25
C THR A 595 13.80 -12.01 -17.41
N THR A 596 15.05 -11.54 -17.40
CA THR A 596 15.36 -10.13 -17.68
C THR A 596 14.95 -9.78 -19.11
N GLN A 597 14.29 -8.63 -19.27
CA GLN A 597 13.82 -8.13 -20.56
C GLN A 597 14.35 -6.73 -20.83
N VAL A 598 14.51 -6.39 -22.11
CA VAL A 598 14.86 -5.03 -22.56
C VAL A 598 13.71 -4.49 -23.38
N MET A 599 13.12 -3.38 -22.96
CA MET A 599 12.06 -2.69 -23.69
C MET A 599 12.62 -1.43 -24.34
N ASP A 600 12.55 -1.35 -25.67
CA ASP A 600 12.89 -0.17 -26.46
C ASP A 600 11.59 0.44 -27.01
N VAL A 601 11.17 1.57 -26.44
CA VAL A 601 9.81 2.12 -26.63
C VAL A 601 9.86 3.53 -27.20
N LYS A 602 9.24 3.69 -28.36
CA LYS A 602 8.99 4.97 -29.00
C LYS A 602 7.58 5.46 -28.68
N VAL A 603 7.46 6.55 -27.94
CA VAL A 603 6.18 7.10 -27.47
C VAL A 603 5.88 8.40 -28.21
N THR A 604 4.68 8.53 -28.77
CA THR A 604 4.21 9.78 -29.36
C THR A 604 3.72 10.73 -28.28
N MET A 605 4.41 11.86 -28.10
CA MET A 605 4.09 12.84 -27.06
C MET A 605 2.99 13.82 -27.51
N PRO A 606 2.17 14.36 -26.58
CA PRO A 606 1.11 15.32 -26.91
C PRO A 606 1.60 16.62 -27.55
N LYS A 607 2.85 17.03 -27.27
CA LYS A 607 3.47 18.26 -27.78
C LYS A 607 4.91 17.98 -28.19
N ALA A 608 5.35 18.50 -29.33
CA ALA A 608 6.77 18.55 -29.68
C ALA A 608 7.46 19.60 -28.81
N ALA A 609 8.23 19.14 -27.81
CA ALA A 609 8.84 19.98 -26.79
C ALA A 609 9.97 19.21 -26.07
N THR A 610 10.64 19.88 -25.14
CA THR A 610 11.51 19.19 -24.18
C THR A 610 10.71 18.82 -22.95
N TYR A 611 10.82 17.57 -22.54
CA TYR A 611 10.24 17.04 -21.31
C TYR A 611 11.34 16.76 -20.28
N GLU A 612 10.93 16.80 -19.02
CA GLU A 612 11.74 16.40 -17.88
C GLU A 612 10.85 15.81 -16.79
N GLY A 613 11.44 15.18 -15.79
CA GLY A 613 10.68 14.63 -14.68
C GLY A 613 11.41 13.56 -13.90
N GLU A 614 10.66 12.89 -13.03
CA GLU A 614 11.19 11.86 -12.15
C GLU A 614 11.13 10.49 -12.83
N ARG A 615 12.16 9.67 -12.60
CA ARG A 615 12.18 8.24 -12.92
C ARG A 615 12.29 7.45 -11.62
N PHE A 616 11.32 6.59 -11.36
CA PHE A 616 11.31 5.63 -10.27
C PHE A 616 11.56 4.22 -10.79
N GLY A 617 12.63 3.56 -10.35
CA GLY A 617 12.95 2.16 -10.64
C GLY A 617 13.23 1.36 -9.37
N LYS A 618 14.11 0.36 -9.47
CA LYS A 618 14.58 -0.41 -8.32
C LYS A 618 15.39 0.44 -7.35
N GLY A 619 15.12 0.30 -6.06
CA GLY A 619 15.93 0.84 -4.97
C GLY A 619 15.31 0.52 -3.61
N ASP A 620 16.14 0.25 -2.61
CA ASP A 620 15.68 -0.14 -1.26
C ASP A 620 15.33 1.09 -0.39
N THR A 621 15.73 2.29 -0.84
CA THR A 621 15.31 3.58 -0.28
C THR A 621 14.65 4.43 -1.36
N TYR A 622 13.85 5.42 -0.96
CA TYR A 622 13.25 6.36 -1.91
C TYR A 622 14.31 7.03 -2.79
N GLU A 623 15.36 7.57 -2.16
CA GLU A 623 16.46 8.23 -2.85
C GLU A 623 17.21 7.29 -3.80
N ALA A 624 17.38 6.01 -3.46
CA ALA A 624 18.00 5.02 -4.34
C ALA A 624 17.09 4.61 -5.51
N ALA A 625 15.78 4.62 -5.32
CA ALA A 625 14.80 4.25 -6.34
C ALA A 625 14.53 5.38 -7.34
N ARG A 626 14.78 6.63 -6.95
CA ARG A 626 14.42 7.83 -7.69
C ARG A 626 15.62 8.48 -8.36
N SER A 627 15.44 8.91 -9.60
CA SER A 627 16.36 9.75 -10.36
C SER A 627 15.59 10.85 -11.08
N TYR A 628 16.25 11.92 -11.50
CA TYR A 628 15.62 12.96 -12.34
C TYR A 628 16.20 12.92 -13.74
N VAL A 629 15.35 13.11 -14.74
CA VAL A 629 15.68 13.02 -16.15
C VAL A 629 15.33 14.34 -16.83
N THR A 630 16.25 14.90 -17.60
CA THR A 630 16.08 16.18 -18.30
C THR A 630 16.40 16.05 -19.78
N GLY A 631 16.02 17.06 -20.56
CA GLY A 631 16.44 17.16 -21.96
C GLY A 631 15.80 16.13 -22.89
N LEU A 632 14.69 15.51 -22.50
CA LEU A 632 13.97 14.55 -23.33
C LEU A 632 13.24 15.29 -24.46
N LYS A 633 13.90 15.42 -25.61
CA LYS A 633 13.38 16.14 -26.78
C LYS A 633 12.39 15.28 -27.57
N ALA A 634 11.13 15.69 -27.61
CA ALA A 634 10.08 15.08 -28.41
C ALA A 634 9.95 15.77 -29.79
N SER A 635 9.99 15.01 -30.88
CA SER A 635 9.73 15.54 -32.24
C SER A 635 9.04 14.52 -33.18
N PRO A 636 7.76 14.17 -32.97
CA PRO A 636 6.95 14.32 -31.75
C PRO A 636 7.17 13.18 -30.75
N GLU A 637 8.06 12.24 -31.09
CA GLU A 637 8.29 11.03 -30.31
C GLU A 637 9.51 11.16 -29.40
N ILE A 638 9.48 10.43 -28.29
CA ILE A 638 10.64 10.16 -27.44
C ILE A 638 10.91 8.66 -27.50
N ASN A 639 12.17 8.27 -27.62
CA ASN A 639 12.60 6.88 -27.45
C ASN A 639 13.15 6.66 -26.04
N ILE A 640 12.68 5.63 -25.36
CA ILE A 640 13.12 5.27 -24.01
C ILE A 640 13.43 3.77 -24.00
N LYS A 641 14.62 3.44 -23.48
CA LYS A 641 15.07 2.06 -23.31
C LYS A 641 15.22 1.74 -21.83
N GLU A 642 14.60 0.65 -21.39
CA GLU A 642 14.71 0.13 -20.04
C GLU A 642 15.11 -1.35 -20.05
N THR A 643 15.96 -1.74 -19.10
CA THR A 643 16.28 -3.14 -18.82
C THR A 643 15.69 -3.51 -17.47
N LEU A 644 14.84 -4.53 -17.43
CA LEU A 644 14.03 -4.88 -16.28
C LEU A 644 14.33 -6.30 -15.85
N ALA A 645 14.75 -6.49 -14.60
CA ALA A 645 14.84 -7.80 -13.98
C ALA A 645 13.43 -8.45 -13.85
N PRO A 646 13.33 -9.77 -13.60
CA PRO A 646 12.05 -10.43 -13.34
C PRO A 646 11.27 -9.71 -12.24
N GLY A 647 10.05 -9.31 -12.54
CA GLY A 647 9.19 -8.59 -11.60
C GLY A 647 9.52 -7.11 -11.39
N GLU A 648 10.51 -6.55 -12.08
CA GLU A 648 10.85 -5.13 -11.96
C GLU A 648 9.84 -4.23 -12.68
N SER A 649 9.68 -3.01 -12.18
CA SER A 649 8.89 -1.98 -12.82
C SER A 649 9.52 -0.59 -12.69
N VAL A 650 9.40 0.20 -13.76
CA VAL A 650 9.92 1.57 -13.86
C VAL A 650 8.78 2.50 -14.26
N GLN A 651 8.69 3.65 -13.60
CA GLN A 651 7.78 4.73 -13.96
C GLN A 651 8.56 6.01 -14.23
N TYR A 652 8.19 6.69 -15.30
CA TYR A 652 8.53 8.09 -15.53
C TYR A 652 7.30 8.96 -15.24
N ILE A 653 7.50 10.02 -14.47
CA ILE A 653 6.50 11.08 -14.21
C ILE A 653 7.03 12.34 -14.88
N LEU A 654 6.58 12.62 -16.10
CA LEU A 654 7.12 13.67 -16.96
C LEU A 654 6.20 14.89 -17.04
N GLN A 655 6.82 16.04 -17.33
CA GLN A 655 6.18 17.31 -17.63
C GLN A 655 6.98 18.09 -18.67
N LEU A 656 6.43 19.19 -19.16
CA LEU A 656 7.14 20.12 -20.06
C LEU A 656 8.21 20.90 -19.29
N SER A 657 9.42 20.97 -19.84
CA SER A 657 10.53 21.66 -19.15
C SER A 657 10.34 23.18 -19.04
N GLU A 658 9.68 23.80 -20.02
CA GLU A 658 9.40 25.25 -20.01
C GLU A 658 8.44 25.69 -18.90
N GLY A 659 7.71 24.75 -18.30
CA GLY A 659 6.75 25.02 -17.22
C GLY A 659 7.26 24.62 -15.83
N THR A 660 8.47 24.07 -15.71
CA THR A 660 9.03 23.61 -14.44
C THR A 660 9.56 24.79 -13.64
N VAL A 661 9.01 25.02 -12.44
CA VAL A 661 9.50 26.03 -11.50
C VAL A 661 10.14 25.32 -10.30
N VAL A 662 11.46 25.43 -10.17
CA VAL A 662 12.18 24.86 -9.04
C VAL A 662 12.02 25.76 -7.83
N LYS A 663 11.35 25.25 -6.78
CA LYS A 663 11.18 25.97 -5.51
C LYS A 663 12.35 25.69 -4.55
N PRO A 664 12.71 26.64 -3.67
CA PRO A 664 13.67 26.35 -2.61
C PRO A 664 13.21 25.18 -1.72
N PRO A 665 14.13 24.38 -1.16
CA PRO A 665 13.77 23.27 -0.29
C PRO A 665 13.01 23.71 0.96
N SER A 666 12.06 22.88 1.37
CA SER A 666 11.34 23.00 2.64
C SER A 666 11.87 21.99 3.67
N TRP A 667 11.40 22.12 4.93
CA TRP A 667 11.79 21.27 6.07
C TRP A 667 13.31 21.12 6.21
N VAL A 668 14.03 22.25 6.23
CA VAL A 668 15.47 22.22 6.45
C VAL A 668 15.76 22.11 7.93
N SER A 669 16.51 21.08 8.30
CA SER A 669 16.91 20.82 9.69
C SER A 669 18.42 20.66 9.79
N ALA A 670 18.95 21.05 10.95
CA ALA A 670 20.32 20.83 11.36
C ALA A 670 20.32 20.11 12.71
N SER A 671 21.01 18.98 12.79
CA SER A 671 21.14 18.20 14.02
C SER A 671 22.60 17.81 14.28
N PRO A 672 22.99 17.55 15.56
CA PRO A 672 24.35 17.12 15.85
C PRO A 672 24.68 15.79 15.15
N GLY A 673 25.81 15.75 14.45
CA GLY A 673 26.37 14.53 13.88
C GLY A 673 27.33 13.81 14.83
N LYS A 674 28.18 12.92 14.30
CA LYS A 674 29.27 12.29 15.06
C LYS A 674 30.46 13.27 15.18
N LYS A 675 31.10 13.36 16.35
CA LYS A 675 32.20 14.32 16.60
C LYS A 675 31.72 15.77 16.36
N GLN A 676 32.62 16.66 15.94
CA GLN A 676 32.31 18.01 15.45
C GLN A 676 31.69 17.95 14.04
N SER A 677 30.48 17.40 13.91
CA SER A 677 29.76 17.45 12.64
C SER A 677 28.31 17.84 12.84
N ILE A 678 27.72 18.40 11.78
CA ILE A 678 26.31 18.79 11.73
C ILE A 678 25.68 18.01 10.57
N GLN A 679 24.64 17.24 10.88
CA GLN A 679 23.82 16.57 9.90
C GLN A 679 22.71 17.54 9.44
N LEU A 680 22.64 17.79 8.15
CA LEU A 680 21.59 18.56 7.50
C LEU A 680 20.64 17.61 6.78
N ASN A 681 19.34 17.90 6.83
CA ASN A 681 18.30 17.23 6.04
C ASN A 681 17.31 18.26 5.49
N TRP A 682 16.73 17.96 4.33
CA TRP A 682 15.70 18.78 3.69
C TRP A 682 14.79 17.94 2.81
N LEU A 683 13.68 18.51 2.38
CA LEU A 683 12.80 17.88 1.39
C LEU A 683 13.27 18.17 -0.02
N GLU A 684 13.05 17.18 -0.89
CA GLU A 684 13.24 17.32 -2.32
C GLU A 684 12.40 18.47 -2.88
N SER A 685 12.97 19.17 -3.86
CA SER A 685 12.32 20.24 -4.62
C SER A 685 12.00 19.69 -6.00
N GLU A 686 10.74 19.78 -6.41
CA GLU A 686 10.34 19.40 -7.77
C GLU A 686 11.18 20.17 -8.80
N GLY A 687 11.72 19.46 -9.79
CA GLY A 687 12.61 20.03 -10.80
C GLY A 687 14.07 20.24 -10.37
N ALA A 688 14.42 20.04 -9.11
CA ALA A 688 15.82 20.17 -8.68
C ALA A 688 16.67 18.98 -9.17
N HIS A 689 17.85 19.27 -9.70
CA HIS A 689 18.85 18.26 -10.11
C HIS A 689 20.05 18.18 -9.17
N GLY A 690 20.07 19.02 -8.14
CA GLY A 690 21.08 19.03 -7.11
C GLY A 690 20.85 20.18 -6.12
N TYR A 691 21.72 20.25 -5.12
CA TYR A 691 21.64 21.24 -4.04
C TYR A 691 23.01 21.84 -3.74
N ASN A 692 23.02 23.14 -3.47
CA ASN A 692 24.17 23.87 -2.94
C ASN A 692 23.92 24.19 -1.47
N ILE A 693 24.85 23.78 -0.62
CA ILE A 693 24.74 23.90 0.83
C ILE A 693 25.64 25.06 1.23
N LYS A 694 25.06 26.06 1.88
CA LYS A 694 25.79 27.25 2.29
C LYS A 694 25.72 27.42 3.80
N ARG A 695 26.83 27.84 4.40
CA ARG A 695 27.02 28.01 5.85
C ARG A 695 27.49 29.42 6.17
N GLY A 696 26.99 29.99 7.26
CA GLY A 696 27.38 31.29 7.79
C GLY A 696 27.48 31.27 9.33
N LEU A 697 28.04 32.34 9.89
CA LEU A 697 28.16 32.58 11.33
C LEU A 697 27.19 33.67 11.83
N SER A 698 26.31 34.16 10.96
CA SER A 698 25.29 35.16 11.23
C SER A 698 24.01 34.79 10.47
N PRO A 699 22.82 35.06 11.03
CA PRO A 699 21.55 34.73 10.36
C PRO A 699 21.37 35.50 9.04
N ASN A 700 22.03 36.66 8.89
CA ASN A 700 21.95 37.48 7.68
C ASN A 700 23.15 37.27 6.74
N GLY A 701 24.00 36.28 7.02
CA GLY A 701 25.21 36.01 6.26
C GLY A 701 26.39 36.94 6.58
N PRO A 702 27.46 36.92 5.75
CA PRO A 702 27.54 36.20 4.48
C PRO A 702 27.50 34.66 4.65
N PHE A 703 26.90 33.97 3.68
CA PHE A 703 26.89 32.50 3.60
C PHE A 703 27.88 32.03 2.53
N GLU A 704 28.74 31.08 2.88
CA GLU A 704 29.72 30.47 1.99
C GLU A 704 29.28 29.08 1.57
N ALA A 705 29.48 28.71 0.30
CA ALA A 705 29.19 27.35 -0.16
C ALA A 705 30.19 26.35 0.44
N ILE A 706 29.67 25.33 1.12
CA ILE A 706 30.48 24.24 1.68
C ILE A 706 30.32 22.93 0.90
N ALA A 707 29.29 22.84 0.06
CA ALA A 707 29.10 21.81 -0.95
C ALA A 707 28.23 22.34 -2.09
N GLU A 708 28.47 21.87 -3.31
CA GLU A 708 27.74 22.28 -4.51
C GLU A 708 27.31 21.08 -5.34
N ASN A 709 26.15 21.21 -6.01
CA ASN A 709 25.59 20.22 -6.92
C ASN A 709 25.49 18.80 -6.34
N ILE A 710 25.20 18.67 -5.04
CA ILE A 710 24.98 17.33 -4.47
C ILE A 710 23.59 16.83 -4.86
N SER A 711 23.46 15.55 -5.16
CA SER A 711 22.19 14.95 -5.59
C SER A 711 21.31 14.48 -4.44
N THR A 712 21.83 14.45 -3.22
CA THR A 712 21.15 13.92 -2.03
C THR A 712 20.38 15.01 -1.29
N THR A 713 19.38 14.62 -0.49
CA THR A 713 18.63 15.56 0.38
C THR A 713 19.14 15.58 1.82
N SER A 714 20.41 15.22 1.98
CA SER A 714 21.12 15.22 3.25
C SER A 714 22.59 15.53 3.03
N TYR A 715 23.21 16.19 4.00
CA TYR A 715 24.64 16.53 3.97
C TYR A 715 25.22 16.52 5.38
N LEU A 716 26.42 15.94 5.53
CA LEU A 716 27.15 15.95 6.79
C LEU A 716 28.29 16.97 6.71
N ASP A 717 28.12 18.12 7.37
CA ASP A 717 29.20 19.09 7.54
C ASP A 717 30.14 18.61 8.65
N ASN A 718 31.33 18.13 8.28
CA ASN A 718 32.35 17.62 9.21
C ASN A 718 33.49 18.61 9.47
N LYS A 719 33.37 19.86 9.03
CA LYS A 719 34.36 20.92 9.20
C LYS A 719 33.86 21.99 10.15
N THR A 720 33.20 21.58 11.22
CA THR A 720 32.63 22.47 12.24
C THR A 720 33.52 22.47 13.48
N GLU A 721 33.43 23.53 14.27
CA GLU A 721 34.12 23.66 15.56
C GLU A 721 33.11 23.47 16.68
N TYR A 722 33.55 22.99 17.85
CA TYR A 722 32.69 22.86 19.03
C TYR A 722 32.28 24.21 19.60
N ASN A 723 31.07 24.29 20.17
CA ASN A 723 30.52 25.50 20.78
C ASN A 723 30.40 26.69 19.82
N THR A 724 30.33 26.41 18.52
CA THR A 724 30.14 27.41 17.46
C THR A 724 28.71 27.32 16.95
N HIS A 725 28.07 28.48 16.84
CA HIS A 725 26.72 28.61 16.30
C HIS A 725 26.78 28.83 14.79
N TYR A 726 26.16 27.93 14.04
CA TYR A 726 26.16 27.93 12.58
C TYR A 726 24.75 28.12 12.04
N TYR A 727 24.69 28.83 10.91
CA TYR A 727 23.49 29.05 10.12
C TYR A 727 23.67 28.40 8.76
N TYR A 728 22.67 27.65 8.30
CA TYR A 728 22.67 26.96 7.01
C TYR A 728 21.49 27.40 6.17
N VAL A 729 21.74 27.55 4.88
CA VAL A 729 20.72 27.68 3.85
C VAL A 729 21.04 26.74 2.70
N ILE A 730 19.98 26.21 2.08
CA ILE A 730 20.09 25.23 1.00
C ILE A 730 19.45 25.81 -0.24
N GLN A 731 20.21 25.82 -1.32
CA GLN A 731 19.73 26.28 -2.63
C GLN A 731 19.55 25.06 -3.54
N ALA A 732 18.32 24.83 -3.98
CA ALA A 732 18.08 23.89 -5.08
C ALA A 732 18.71 24.46 -6.36
N VAL A 733 19.43 23.64 -7.11
CA VAL A 733 19.99 24.02 -8.42
C VAL A 733 18.82 24.33 -9.36
N GLY A 734 18.81 25.55 -9.90
CA GLY A 734 17.70 26.07 -10.72
C GLY A 734 16.69 26.94 -9.95
N ALA A 735 16.73 26.97 -8.62
CA ALA A 735 15.89 27.88 -7.83
C ALA A 735 16.51 29.28 -7.71
N GLU A 736 15.68 30.32 -7.83
CA GLU A 736 16.09 31.72 -7.64
C GLU A 736 16.41 32.05 -6.16
N GLY A 737 15.85 31.29 -5.21
CA GLY A 737 15.98 31.52 -3.77
C GLY A 737 16.68 30.40 -3.00
N VAL A 738 16.76 30.56 -1.68
CA VAL A 738 17.27 29.57 -0.73
C VAL A 738 16.18 29.15 0.25
N SER A 739 16.41 28.03 0.93
CA SER A 739 15.51 27.54 1.98
C SER A 739 15.38 28.51 3.15
N ALA A 740 14.46 28.21 4.06
CA ALA A 740 14.51 28.74 5.42
C ALA A 740 15.86 28.40 6.08
N ILE A 741 16.27 29.23 7.04
CA ILE A 741 17.51 29.04 7.81
C ILE A 741 17.33 27.85 8.74
N ALA A 742 18.30 26.93 8.72
CA ALA A 742 18.51 25.98 9.79
C ALA A 742 19.72 26.43 10.61
N GLU A 743 19.57 26.53 11.92
CA GLU A 743 20.64 26.97 12.82
C GLU A 743 20.89 25.93 13.90
N ILE A 744 22.15 25.81 14.33
CA ILE A 744 22.51 24.91 15.42
C ILE A 744 23.82 25.37 16.07
N THR A 745 23.87 25.25 17.39
CA THR A 745 25.14 25.33 18.14
C THR A 745 25.72 23.93 18.26
N THR A 746 26.93 23.73 17.74
CA THR A 746 27.66 22.49 17.98
C THR A 746 27.92 22.32 19.47
N SER A 747 27.77 21.11 19.97
CA SER A 747 28.08 20.77 21.36
C SER A 747 29.15 19.69 21.38
N ASP A 748 30.05 19.75 22.36
CA ASP A 748 30.94 18.64 22.69
C ASP A 748 30.19 17.50 23.41
N LEU A 749 28.90 17.67 23.70
CA LEU A 749 28.03 16.66 24.29
C LEU A 749 27.25 15.87 23.23
N LYS A 750 27.33 14.54 23.30
CA LYS A 750 26.60 13.61 22.45
C LYS A 750 25.46 12.94 23.23
N PRO A 751 24.26 12.76 22.64
CA PRO A 751 23.22 11.94 23.25
C PRO A 751 23.69 10.48 23.38
N LEU A 752 23.45 9.88 24.54
CA LEU A 752 23.67 8.46 24.77
C LEU A 752 22.58 7.62 24.09
N ASP A 753 22.97 6.48 23.53
CA ASP A 753 22.06 5.48 22.98
C ASP A 753 21.15 4.91 24.09
N ARG A 754 19.84 4.95 23.84
CA ARG A 754 18.76 4.58 24.76
C ARG A 754 18.21 3.17 24.58
N THR A 755 18.65 2.46 23.53
CA THR A 755 18.07 1.18 23.08
C THR A 755 17.92 0.14 24.20
N ASN A 756 18.86 0.13 25.15
CA ASN A 756 18.90 -0.85 26.25
C ASN A 756 18.58 -0.24 27.62
N TRP A 757 18.06 0.97 27.68
CA TRP A 757 17.71 1.60 28.96
C TRP A 757 16.52 0.88 29.60
N GLN A 758 16.58 0.76 30.93
CA GLN A 758 15.46 0.29 31.74
C GLN A 758 15.05 1.39 32.70
N MET A 759 13.74 1.55 32.91
CA MET A 759 13.21 2.64 33.72
C MET A 759 12.34 2.09 34.84
N SER A 760 12.39 2.77 35.98
CA SER A 760 11.57 2.47 37.15
C SER A 760 11.15 3.76 37.86
N SER A 761 10.12 3.66 38.69
CA SER A 761 9.62 4.76 39.52
C SER A 761 9.01 4.19 40.81
N ASN A 762 8.91 5.01 41.85
CA ASN A 762 8.10 4.71 43.04
C ASN A 762 6.62 5.07 42.89
N THR A 763 6.18 5.61 41.75
CA THR A 763 4.77 5.83 41.46
C THR A 763 4.21 4.73 40.56
N VAL A 764 2.89 4.58 40.54
CA VAL A 764 2.19 3.68 39.61
C VAL A 764 2.12 4.36 38.23
N GLY A 765 3.28 4.51 37.58
CA GLY A 765 3.38 5.13 36.27
C GLY A 765 2.68 4.31 35.19
N THR A 766 2.21 5.00 34.14
CA THR A 766 1.35 4.42 33.10
C THR A 766 2.13 3.81 31.93
N ASN A 767 3.21 4.44 31.49
CA ASN A 767 4.05 3.97 30.36
C ASN A 767 5.51 4.47 30.45
N TYR A 768 6.41 3.65 31.02
CA TYR A 768 7.84 4.00 31.11
C TYR A 768 8.52 4.24 29.76
N LYS A 769 8.18 3.45 28.73
CA LYS A 769 8.80 3.58 27.39
C LYS A 769 8.45 4.89 26.72
N GLY A 770 7.26 5.44 27.01
CA GLY A 770 6.82 6.73 26.51
C GLY A 770 7.71 7.90 26.92
N ALA A 771 8.64 7.73 27.87
CA ALA A 771 9.60 8.77 28.21
C ALA A 771 10.87 8.76 27.35
N ILE A 772 11.09 7.75 26.49
CA ILE A 772 12.34 7.58 25.74
C ILE A 772 12.14 7.02 24.32
N ASP A 773 10.92 7.08 23.79
CA ASP A 773 10.56 6.51 22.49
C ASP A 773 10.58 7.53 21.33
N ASP A 774 11.18 8.70 21.55
CA ASP A 774 11.24 9.81 20.59
C ASP A 774 9.87 10.33 20.14
N ASN A 775 8.78 9.98 20.82
CA ASN A 775 7.42 10.33 20.39
C ASN A 775 6.77 11.32 21.36
N LYS A 776 6.57 12.56 20.91
CA LYS A 776 5.97 13.65 21.69
C LYS A 776 4.53 13.41 22.13
N HIS A 777 3.85 12.38 21.60
CA HIS A 777 2.47 12.04 21.94
C HIS A 777 2.36 10.91 22.96
N THR A 778 3.48 10.23 23.26
CA THR A 778 3.60 9.24 24.32
C THR A 778 4.36 9.84 25.49
N ARG A 779 4.07 9.36 26.69
CA ARG A 779 4.75 9.83 27.91
C ARG A 779 4.75 8.78 28.99
N TRP A 780 5.70 8.90 29.90
CA TRP A 780 5.52 8.45 31.28
C TRP A 780 4.89 9.58 32.09
N ASP A 781 4.00 9.25 33.03
CA ASP A 781 3.57 10.18 34.07
C ASP A 781 3.43 9.50 35.43
N THR A 782 3.34 10.31 36.48
CA THR A 782 3.24 9.84 37.88
C THR A 782 1.93 9.11 38.20
N GLY A 783 0.91 9.15 37.34
CA GLY A 783 -0.44 8.61 37.59
C GLY A 783 -1.21 9.32 38.71
N ALA A 784 -0.61 10.34 39.33
CA ALA A 784 -1.13 11.09 40.46
C ALA A 784 -0.51 12.49 40.52
N HIS A 785 -1.07 13.35 41.37
CA HIS A 785 -0.54 14.69 41.63
C HIS A 785 0.92 14.66 42.11
N GLN A 786 1.67 15.70 41.75
CA GLN A 786 3.05 15.87 42.18
C GLN A 786 3.11 16.05 43.69
N VAL A 787 3.86 15.16 44.34
CA VAL A 787 4.25 15.26 45.75
C VAL A 787 5.75 14.99 45.87
N PRO A 788 6.45 15.56 46.87
CA PRO A 788 7.87 15.36 47.04
C PRO A 788 8.26 13.88 47.11
N ASP A 789 9.48 13.60 46.64
CA ASP A 789 10.14 12.30 46.66
C ASP A 789 9.60 11.26 45.66
N GLN A 790 8.72 11.67 44.75
CA GLN A 790 8.44 10.92 43.52
C GLN A 790 9.70 10.90 42.65
N TYR A 791 10.10 9.73 42.12
CA TYR A 791 11.30 9.63 41.29
C TYR A 791 11.07 8.93 39.96
N PHE A 792 11.89 9.27 38.99
CA PHE A 792 12.09 8.52 37.75
C PHE A 792 13.55 8.07 37.68
N GLN A 793 13.77 6.77 37.56
CA GLN A 793 15.09 6.15 37.55
C GLN A 793 15.35 5.49 36.20
N ILE A 794 16.59 5.60 35.73
CA ILE A 794 17.09 4.98 34.49
C ILE A 794 18.32 4.12 34.81
N ASP A 795 18.32 2.85 34.41
CA ASP A 795 19.51 2.00 34.25
C ASP A 795 19.99 2.09 32.80
N LEU A 796 21.20 2.61 32.60
CA LEU A 796 21.86 2.74 31.30
C LEU A 796 22.40 1.41 30.77
N GLY A 797 22.36 0.34 31.57
CA GLY A 797 22.90 -0.99 31.30
C GLY A 797 24.42 -1.09 31.47
N ILE A 798 25.15 0.00 31.26
CA ILE A 798 26.59 0.11 31.44
C ILE A 798 26.95 1.49 31.99
N ALA A 799 27.95 1.55 32.89
CA ALA A 799 28.44 2.81 33.42
C ALA A 799 29.08 3.67 32.31
N LYS A 800 28.65 4.93 32.20
CA LYS A 800 29.17 5.92 31.25
C LYS A 800 29.34 7.28 31.92
N PRO A 801 30.31 8.11 31.49
CA PRO A 801 30.36 9.50 31.93
C PRO A 801 29.10 10.22 31.40
N ILE A 802 28.43 10.98 32.27
CA ILE A 802 27.25 11.78 31.93
C ILE A 802 27.39 13.21 32.47
N GLU A 803 26.83 14.18 31.75
CA GLU A 803 27.01 15.62 32.01
C GLU A 803 25.71 16.43 31.86
N ARG A 804 24.71 15.90 31.15
CA ARG A 804 23.43 16.60 30.95
C ARG A 804 22.27 15.64 30.82
N ILE A 805 21.10 16.07 31.30
CA ILE A 805 19.81 15.41 31.12
C ILE A 805 18.83 16.44 30.55
N THR A 806 18.05 16.08 29.55
CA THR A 806 16.90 16.85 29.07
C THR A 806 15.62 16.07 29.36
N MET A 807 14.57 16.75 29.81
CA MET A 807 13.24 16.18 30.01
C MET A 807 12.20 17.07 29.33
N ASP A 808 11.51 16.53 28.33
CA ASP A 808 10.47 17.19 27.56
C ASP A 808 9.10 16.98 28.21
N SER A 809 8.35 18.07 28.35
CA SER A 809 6.95 18.11 28.81
C SER A 809 6.05 18.94 27.91
N ALA A 810 6.44 19.21 26.66
CA ALA A 810 5.80 20.17 25.76
C ALA A 810 4.34 19.82 25.44
N ASP A 811 4.02 18.54 25.22
CA ASP A 811 2.62 18.10 24.98
C ASP A 811 1.81 17.92 26.28
N SER A 812 2.40 18.27 27.44
CA SER A 812 1.72 18.40 28.73
C SER A 812 2.29 19.60 29.49
N LEU A 813 2.08 20.80 28.93
CA LEU A 813 2.70 22.09 29.28
C LEU A 813 2.79 22.45 30.78
N TYR A 814 2.05 21.80 31.67
CA TYR A 814 2.06 22.10 33.11
C TYR A 814 2.58 20.95 33.98
N ASP A 815 2.96 19.84 33.37
CA ASP A 815 3.36 18.60 34.03
C ASP A 815 4.89 18.44 34.14
N PHE A 816 5.67 19.51 33.96
CA PHE A 816 7.09 19.53 34.31
C PHE A 816 7.29 19.37 35.83
N PRO A 817 8.43 18.82 36.29
CA PRO A 817 8.72 18.69 37.72
C PRO A 817 8.83 20.09 38.34
N LYS A 818 8.06 20.39 39.39
CA LYS A 818 8.11 21.74 40.01
C LYS A 818 9.47 22.07 40.61
N SER A 819 10.12 21.08 41.20
CA SER A 819 11.54 21.12 41.53
C SER A 819 12.10 19.72 41.44
N TYR A 820 13.40 19.60 41.22
CA TYR A 820 14.08 18.32 41.05
C TYR A 820 15.44 18.29 41.74
N GLU A 821 15.89 17.08 42.04
CA GLU A 821 17.25 16.72 42.41
C GLU A 821 17.70 15.52 41.56
N VAL A 822 18.95 15.49 41.11
CA VAL A 822 19.51 14.38 40.31
C VAL A 822 20.59 13.64 41.09
N PHE A 823 20.43 12.32 41.21
CA PHE A 823 21.39 11.42 41.84
C PHE A 823 21.89 10.39 40.83
N THR A 824 23.10 9.89 41.05
CA THR A 824 23.75 8.89 40.18
C THR A 824 24.30 7.73 40.99
N SER A 825 24.39 6.55 40.39
CA SER A 825 25.00 5.37 40.99
C SER A 825 25.63 4.47 39.93
N GLU A 826 26.60 3.64 40.30
CA GLU A 826 27.15 2.60 39.44
C GLU A 826 26.52 1.22 39.69
N ASP A 827 25.84 1.03 40.83
CA ASP A 827 25.39 -0.27 41.34
C ASP A 827 23.94 -0.30 41.87
N ASP A 828 23.19 0.82 41.77
CA ASP A 828 21.82 1.00 42.27
C ASP A 828 21.68 0.96 43.81
N ILE A 829 22.79 0.81 44.53
CA ILE A 829 22.84 0.69 46.00
C ILE A 829 23.46 1.97 46.59
N HIS A 830 24.60 2.38 46.07
CA HIS A 830 25.35 3.53 46.55
C HIS A 830 25.09 4.73 45.65
N TRP A 831 24.32 5.69 46.16
CA TRP A 831 23.89 6.88 45.43
C TRP A 831 24.76 8.10 45.77
N THR A 832 25.21 8.81 44.74
CA THR A 832 25.96 10.06 44.83
C THR A 832 25.08 11.21 44.32
N GLY A 833 24.86 12.26 45.11
CA GLY A 833 24.03 13.40 44.73
C GLY A 833 23.66 14.35 45.88
N PRO A 834 22.91 15.43 45.59
CA PRO A 834 22.45 15.80 44.25
C PRO A 834 23.60 16.33 43.38
N MET A 835 23.72 15.83 42.15
CA MET A 835 24.64 16.34 41.13
C MET A 835 24.15 17.65 40.53
N ALA A 836 22.82 17.82 40.52
CA ALA A 836 22.13 19.05 40.18
C ALA A 836 20.81 19.13 40.93
N ALA A 837 20.34 20.35 41.18
CA ALA A 837 19.02 20.64 41.73
C ALA A 837 18.48 21.93 41.11
N GLY A 838 17.16 22.05 40.97
CA GLY A 838 16.55 23.25 40.38
C GLY A 838 15.04 23.14 40.22
N GLU A 839 14.46 24.14 39.57
CA GLU A 839 13.06 24.13 39.14
C GLU A 839 12.95 23.61 37.70
N GLY A 840 11.90 22.85 37.40
CA GLY A 840 11.61 22.45 36.02
C GLY A 840 11.03 23.61 35.22
N THR A 841 11.17 23.52 33.91
CA THR A 841 10.67 24.51 32.94
C THR A 841 9.53 23.93 32.11
N ARG A 842 8.71 24.81 31.54
CA ARG A 842 7.43 24.48 30.91
C ARG A 842 7.50 23.53 29.70
N LEU A 843 8.55 23.66 28.88
CA LEU A 843 8.70 22.91 27.63
C LEU A 843 9.74 21.79 27.80
N VAL A 844 11.00 22.17 28.02
CA VAL A 844 12.11 21.24 28.19
C VAL A 844 12.94 21.67 29.38
N THR A 845 12.99 20.80 30.40
CA THR A 845 13.88 20.96 31.55
C THR A 845 15.27 20.45 31.19
N VAL A 846 16.27 21.34 31.22
CA VAL A 846 17.68 21.02 30.97
C VAL A 846 18.43 21.00 32.29
N VAL A 847 19.04 19.86 32.62
CA VAL A 847 19.82 19.65 33.83
C VAL A 847 21.27 19.42 33.44
N SER A 848 22.20 20.28 33.85
CA SER A 848 23.63 20.15 33.55
C SER A 848 24.45 20.04 34.84
N PHE A 849 25.49 19.22 34.84
CA PHE A 849 26.38 18.97 35.97
C PHE A 849 27.77 18.50 35.52
N PRO A 850 28.82 18.59 36.36
CA PRO A 850 30.15 18.12 36.01
C PRO A 850 30.18 16.62 35.63
N PRO A 851 31.08 16.17 34.74
CA PRO A 851 31.13 14.78 34.29
C PRO A 851 31.16 13.77 35.43
N LYS A 852 30.19 12.86 35.42
CA LYS A 852 30.04 11.82 36.43
C LYS A 852 29.89 10.47 35.77
N LEU A 853 30.72 9.50 36.16
CA LEU A 853 30.53 8.11 35.79
C LEU A 853 29.27 7.57 36.49
N ALA A 854 28.30 7.08 35.72
CA ALA A 854 27.04 6.56 36.23
C ALA A 854 26.53 5.42 35.35
N ARG A 855 25.97 4.38 35.98
CA ARG A 855 25.10 3.40 35.32
C ARG A 855 23.62 3.70 35.59
N TYR A 856 23.32 4.18 36.80
CA TYR A 856 21.98 4.52 37.24
C TYR A 856 21.86 6.03 37.43
N VAL A 857 20.74 6.59 36.99
CA VAL A 857 20.38 8.00 37.16
C VAL A 857 19.00 8.05 37.80
N LYS A 858 18.84 8.86 38.84
CA LYS A 858 17.57 9.03 39.56
C LYS A 858 17.25 10.51 39.65
N ILE A 859 16.13 10.89 39.05
CA ILE A 859 15.59 12.24 39.09
C ILE A 859 14.46 12.22 40.12
N ILE A 860 14.62 12.98 41.19
CA ILE A 860 13.65 13.06 42.28
C ILE A 860 12.92 14.39 42.14
N GLN A 861 11.62 14.37 41.92
CA GLN A 861 10.76 15.54 41.99
C GLN A 861 10.55 15.92 43.47
N LYS A 862 10.66 17.20 43.80
CA LYS A 862 10.66 17.70 45.20
C LYS A 862 9.51 18.66 45.52
N GLY A 863 8.67 19.00 44.55
CA GLY A 863 7.65 20.04 44.70
C GLY A 863 6.23 19.48 44.85
N TYR A 864 5.29 20.36 45.14
CA TYR A 864 3.86 20.05 45.15
C TYR A 864 3.15 20.69 43.96
N ALA A 865 2.28 19.95 43.28
CA ALA A 865 1.35 20.53 42.30
C ALA A 865 0.10 19.67 42.11
N GLY A 866 -1.05 20.31 41.88
CA GLY A 866 -2.29 19.66 41.42
C GLY A 866 -2.25 19.17 39.97
N LYS A 867 -1.06 18.89 39.46
CA LYS A 867 -0.75 18.39 38.10
C LYS A 867 0.09 17.12 38.21
N PHE A 868 0.15 16.32 37.17
CA PHE A 868 1.04 15.15 37.15
C PHE A 868 2.47 15.62 36.88
N TRP A 869 3.47 14.78 37.17
CA TRP A 869 4.78 14.95 36.56
C TRP A 869 4.87 14.00 35.36
N SER A 870 5.08 14.56 34.18
CA SER A 870 5.06 13.89 32.90
C SER A 870 6.40 14.09 32.18
N ILE A 871 6.86 13.04 31.49
CA ILE A 871 8.06 13.04 30.65
C ILE A 871 7.67 12.43 29.30
N HIS A 872 7.64 13.25 28.26
CA HIS A 872 7.37 12.84 26.86
C HIS A 872 8.64 12.40 26.15
N ASP A 873 9.78 13.00 26.47
CA ASP A 873 11.07 12.49 26.02
C ASP A 873 12.17 12.84 27.04
N LEU A 874 13.10 11.91 27.24
CA LEU A 874 14.25 12.06 28.12
C LEU A 874 15.52 11.60 27.39
N GLN A 875 16.53 12.47 27.39
CA GLN A 875 17.83 12.19 26.82
C GLN A 875 18.95 12.57 27.79
N ILE A 876 19.94 11.69 27.90
CA ILE A 876 21.16 11.88 28.70
C ILE A 876 22.34 12.05 27.76
N TYR A 877 23.22 12.99 28.06
CA TYR A 877 24.36 13.34 27.23
C TYR A 877 25.69 13.15 27.96
N ALA A 878 26.72 12.86 27.18
CA ALA A 878 28.10 12.66 27.60
C ALA A 878 29.05 13.42 26.66
N LYS A 879 30.24 13.80 27.12
CA LYS A 879 31.28 14.33 26.22
C LYS A 879 31.64 13.34 25.10
N ALA A 880 31.78 13.87 23.89
CA ALA A 880 32.30 13.18 22.73
C ALA A 880 33.83 13.04 22.86
N TYR A 881 34.30 12.00 23.56
CA TYR A 881 35.72 11.63 23.54
C TYR A 881 36.10 11.05 22.16
N GLU A 882 37.34 11.33 21.72
CA GLU A 882 37.88 11.20 20.34
C GLU A 882 37.63 9.89 19.57
#